data_AF-A0A959L049-F1
#
_entry.id   AF-A0A959L049-F1
#
_cell.length_a   1.000
_cell.length_b   1.000
_cell.length_c   1.000
_cell.angle_alpha   90.00
_cell.angle_beta   90.00
_cell.angle_gamma   90.00
#
_symmetry.space_group_name_H-M   'P 1'
#
loop_
_entity.id
_entity.type
_entity.pdbx_description
1 polymer ?
#
loop_
_entity_poly.entity_id
_entity_poly.type
_entity_poly.pdbx_seq_one_letter_code
_entity_poly.pdbx_strand_id
1 'polypeptide(L)'
;SDFAMDPKNPKTYYVATSAGGVWKTENAGTTYKPIFDSQGSFSIGCVTLDPGNPNVVWVGTGENNNQRSVNYGDGVYKSEDGGASWTNMGLKNSEHIGSIIVHPENSNIIFVAAIGPLWSDGGERGVYKSIDGGKTWTAVLTIDEHTGVNEVVMDPRNPDILYASALQRRRHVFTYIGGGPGSGLYKSTDGGETWAKANKGLPSVDLGRIGLSISPADPEIIYAIVEAADDKGGFYRSTNRGASWEKRGGYSSSGNYYQEIVADPNDPDKIFAMDTWLQYSVDGGKTFKNVGEDTKHVDNHCIWIDSHDTDHFLVGCDGGIYETWDHAQSWNFKANLPVTQFYKVAVDNSEPFYYVYGGTQDNFSLGGPSRTLSSNGISNDEWFITHGGDGFESQIDPFNPNIVYAQSQYGNLARYDRLSGEEVGIQPKPREGEDDYIWNWDAPLEVSSHQEGRLYFAANKVFRSDDRGNSWQVISEDLSRQINRNELKVMGRVWSIDAVAKNGSTSQYGAVVAFSESPVNENVLIAGTDDGLIQITTDGGQNWKKIEVPGVPERTYVNEVLASHHSENVFYVAFNNHKNGDFKPYVFKTTDGGNSWINLNANLPERGSVYAIEEDHIDADLLFIGTEFGLFFSNDGGQEWKQLKAGLPTTMIRDIAIQERENDLVLASFGRGFYVLDDYSVLRSLKNADLDQDTKLLAVRDAKTWEWSTPYGLPGKAFQGDDFYQGDNMGPEALITFYVKDKIETLEDKRKEEQKKLEKDGKDVKYPSYDELTAEIKEEKPMLFFVITDVDGNIVRKLDTAPKTGVNRITWDLRYASKDPINLSRSSFYNPFAGSDQGYSVPPGEYMVTMYLWKDGEMKKLDESKTFKVESLNIYSLPVKNYPEMESFKKDVAKLQGALGGTRRIISDINNELRHVRQAIMQTEIQEQPFLSQVVEIENALRDIQKNLYGDRVASQLDLPAAPSVAGMIGSINYEGKYATAQPTQTHLDLYQRAKKQFGEIIGNLNNVIKEKLEPLRTELQKAGAPYTPNTLPDMIKF
;
A
#
# COMPACT_ATOMS: atom_id res chain seq x y z
N SER A 1 3.92 -12.17 -13.80
CA SER A 1 3.91 -12.67 -12.41
C SER A 1 4.63 -14.00 -12.36
N ASP A 2 5.16 -14.39 -11.21
CA ASP A 2 5.93 -15.63 -11.05
C ASP A 2 5.85 -16.15 -9.61
N PHE A 3 6.06 -17.45 -9.43
CA PHE A 3 6.06 -18.12 -8.12
C PHE A 3 7.40 -18.81 -7.87
N ALA A 4 7.91 -18.70 -6.64
CA ALA A 4 8.99 -19.55 -6.17
C ALA A 4 8.60 -20.24 -4.85
N MET A 5 8.41 -21.55 -4.91
CA MET A 5 7.96 -22.37 -3.78
C MET A 5 9.17 -23.00 -3.08
N ASP A 6 9.17 -23.03 -1.74
CA ASP A 6 10.16 -23.82 -1.00
C ASP A 6 9.89 -25.32 -1.26
N PRO A 7 10.83 -26.04 -1.90
CA PRO A 7 10.63 -27.44 -2.28
C PRO A 7 10.49 -28.39 -1.08
N LYS A 8 10.89 -27.95 0.13
CA LYS A 8 10.79 -28.75 1.37
C LYS A 8 9.55 -28.35 2.20
N ASN A 9 8.96 -27.20 1.94
CA ASN A 9 7.82 -26.67 2.68
C ASN A 9 6.92 -25.82 1.78
N PRO A 10 5.98 -26.42 1.03
CA PRO A 10 5.13 -25.68 0.07
C PRO A 10 4.20 -24.66 0.72
N LYS A 11 4.13 -24.58 2.06
CA LYS A 11 3.46 -23.48 2.78
C LYS A 11 4.24 -22.17 2.69
N THR A 12 5.54 -22.22 2.38
CA THR A 12 6.41 -21.06 2.21
C THR A 12 6.67 -20.83 0.73
N TYR A 13 6.26 -19.67 0.24
CA TYR A 13 6.51 -19.28 -1.13
C TYR A 13 6.54 -17.78 -1.34
N TYR A 14 7.10 -17.42 -2.48
CA TYR A 14 7.28 -16.06 -2.94
C TYR A 14 6.39 -15.81 -4.15
N VAL A 15 5.77 -14.64 -4.18
CA VAL A 15 4.94 -14.16 -5.28
C VAL A 15 5.61 -12.92 -5.84
N ALA A 16 6.01 -12.99 -7.10
CA ALA A 16 6.44 -11.83 -7.88
C ALA A 16 5.25 -11.30 -8.68
N THR A 17 4.88 -10.05 -8.46
CA THR A 17 3.83 -9.39 -9.23
C THR A 17 4.44 -8.45 -10.28
N SER A 18 3.76 -8.25 -11.40
CA SER A 18 4.26 -7.46 -12.53
C SER A 18 4.60 -6.00 -12.15
N ALA A 19 3.82 -5.40 -11.24
CA ALA A 19 3.96 -4.01 -10.81
C ALA A 19 3.67 -3.76 -9.31
N GLY A 20 3.74 -4.80 -8.45
CA GLY A 20 3.44 -4.67 -7.02
C GLY A 20 4.53 -5.23 -6.09
N GLY A 21 5.75 -5.42 -6.60
CA GLY A 21 6.89 -5.95 -5.85
C GLY A 21 6.86 -7.47 -5.61
N VAL A 22 7.57 -7.89 -4.56
CA VAL A 22 7.67 -9.30 -4.16
C VAL A 22 7.05 -9.50 -2.77
N TRP A 23 6.23 -10.53 -2.66
CA TRP A 23 5.51 -10.92 -1.45
C TRP A 23 5.94 -12.31 -0.99
N LYS A 24 5.95 -12.52 0.32
CA LYS A 24 6.23 -13.83 0.93
C LYS A 24 5.05 -14.27 1.77
N THR A 25 4.74 -15.57 1.73
CA THR A 25 3.94 -16.24 2.74
C THR A 25 4.73 -17.38 3.37
N GLU A 26 4.39 -17.73 4.61
CA GLU A 26 4.93 -18.87 5.35
C GLU A 26 3.82 -19.84 5.81
N ASN A 27 2.56 -19.54 5.43
CA ASN A 27 1.35 -20.22 5.87
C ASN A 27 0.34 -20.44 4.72
N ALA A 28 0.84 -20.75 3.52
CA ALA A 28 0.02 -21.08 2.34
C ALA A 28 -0.99 -19.99 1.94
N GLY A 29 -0.59 -18.73 2.09
CA GLY A 29 -1.38 -17.58 1.65
C GLY A 29 -2.44 -17.11 2.66
N THR A 30 -2.50 -17.67 3.88
CA THR A 30 -3.33 -17.07 4.95
C THR A 30 -2.89 -15.63 5.24
N THR A 31 -1.60 -15.34 5.15
CA THR A 31 -1.06 -13.98 5.20
C THR A 31 0.07 -13.78 4.20
N TYR A 32 0.16 -12.59 3.60
CA TYR A 32 1.25 -12.16 2.75
C TYR A 32 1.99 -10.97 3.37
N LYS A 33 3.32 -10.99 3.27
CA LYS A 33 4.20 -9.88 3.70
C LYS A 33 4.92 -9.31 2.48
N PRO A 34 4.85 -7.99 2.22
CA PRO A 34 5.70 -7.38 1.20
C PRO A 34 7.15 -7.37 1.69
N ILE A 35 8.07 -7.76 0.82
CA ILE A 35 9.50 -7.89 1.16
C ILE A 35 10.41 -7.10 0.22
N PHE A 36 9.84 -6.32 -0.71
CA PHE A 36 10.58 -5.58 -1.75
C PHE A 36 10.26 -4.08 -1.81
N ASP A 37 9.43 -3.56 -0.90
CA ASP A 37 8.87 -2.19 -0.92
C ASP A 37 9.92 -1.05 -0.91
N SER A 38 11.15 -1.33 -0.49
CA SER A 38 12.23 -0.33 -0.38
C SER A 38 13.33 -0.47 -1.43
N GLN A 39 13.16 -1.34 -2.43
CA GLN A 39 14.16 -1.55 -3.48
C GLN A 39 14.00 -0.53 -4.62
N GLY A 40 14.98 -0.49 -5.53
CA GLY A 40 15.03 0.48 -6.64
C GLY A 40 14.00 0.26 -7.74
N SER A 41 13.33 -0.90 -7.75
CA SER A 41 12.27 -1.24 -8.69
C SER A 41 11.13 -1.97 -7.97
N PHE A 42 9.93 -1.89 -8.54
CA PHE A 42 8.71 -2.55 -8.09
C PHE A 42 8.14 -3.49 -9.16
N SER A 43 8.63 -3.37 -10.40
CA SER A 43 8.23 -4.22 -11.50
C SER A 43 9.08 -5.46 -11.52
N ILE A 44 8.46 -6.65 -11.50
CA ILE A 44 9.16 -7.92 -11.36
C ILE A 44 8.85 -8.81 -12.57
N GLY A 45 9.92 -9.36 -13.16
CA GLY A 45 9.84 -10.31 -14.28
C GLY A 45 9.86 -11.76 -13.81
N CYS A 46 10.70 -12.09 -12.83
CA CYS A 46 10.81 -13.45 -12.30
C CYS A 46 11.36 -13.50 -10.86
N VAL A 47 11.11 -14.60 -10.17
CA VAL A 47 11.67 -14.93 -8.85
C VAL A 47 12.13 -16.38 -8.82
N THR A 48 13.30 -16.65 -8.26
CA THR A 48 13.81 -18.02 -8.13
C THR A 48 14.50 -18.23 -6.79
N LEU A 49 14.44 -19.47 -6.29
CA LEU A 49 15.17 -19.88 -5.09
C LEU A 49 16.44 -20.63 -5.50
N ASP A 50 17.48 -20.47 -4.70
CA ASP A 50 18.64 -21.35 -4.79
C ASP A 50 18.22 -22.79 -4.39
N PRO A 51 18.41 -23.79 -5.28
CA PRO A 51 18.00 -25.17 -5.02
C PRO A 51 18.76 -25.81 -3.85
N GLY A 52 19.98 -25.36 -3.56
CA GLY A 52 20.79 -25.80 -2.43
C GLY A 52 20.45 -25.09 -1.11
N ASN A 53 19.88 -23.88 -1.17
CA ASN A 53 19.53 -23.09 0.01
C ASN A 53 18.32 -22.17 -0.25
N PRO A 54 17.08 -22.59 0.09
CA PRO A 54 15.86 -21.80 -0.10
C PRO A 54 15.81 -20.44 0.63
N ASN A 55 16.77 -20.11 1.51
CA ASN A 55 16.89 -18.76 2.07
C ASN A 55 17.55 -17.77 1.09
N VAL A 56 18.22 -18.27 0.06
CA VAL A 56 18.80 -17.43 -1.00
C VAL A 56 17.75 -17.25 -2.09
N VAL A 57 17.29 -16.01 -2.24
CA VAL A 57 16.24 -15.62 -3.18
C VAL A 57 16.84 -14.70 -4.23
N TRP A 58 16.55 -14.96 -5.50
CA TRP A 58 16.93 -14.13 -6.63
C TRP A 58 15.70 -13.53 -7.28
N VAL A 59 15.77 -12.24 -7.61
CA VAL A 59 14.67 -11.49 -8.23
C VAL A 59 15.19 -10.79 -9.48
N GLY A 60 14.54 -11.04 -10.61
CA GLY A 60 14.76 -10.31 -11.86
C GLY A 60 13.71 -9.21 -12.00
N THR A 61 14.15 -7.96 -12.08
CA THR A 61 13.23 -6.82 -12.21
C THR A 61 12.87 -6.51 -13.66
N GLY A 62 11.75 -5.79 -13.84
CA GLY A 62 11.12 -5.47 -15.10
C GLY A 62 10.24 -6.59 -15.61
N GLU A 63 8.95 -6.30 -15.78
CA GLU A 63 7.97 -7.25 -16.31
C GLU A 63 8.43 -7.79 -17.68
N ASN A 64 8.43 -9.11 -17.85
CA ASN A 64 8.98 -9.80 -19.02
C ASN A 64 8.00 -9.89 -20.21
N ASN A 65 6.77 -9.39 -20.06
CA ASN A 65 5.78 -9.27 -21.14
C ASN A 65 6.08 -8.11 -22.08
N ASN A 66 5.29 -8.02 -23.14
CA ASN A 66 5.42 -7.00 -24.20
C ASN A 66 4.26 -5.99 -24.21
N GLN A 67 3.53 -5.87 -23.10
CA GLN A 67 2.30 -5.10 -23.04
C GLN A 67 2.49 -3.57 -23.16
N ARG A 68 1.40 -2.84 -23.43
CA ARG A 68 1.44 -1.39 -23.65
C ARG A 68 1.72 -0.57 -22.39
N SER A 69 1.43 -1.14 -21.23
CA SER A 69 1.56 -0.56 -19.89
C SER A 69 2.69 -1.21 -19.07
N VAL A 70 3.62 -1.89 -19.75
CA VAL A 70 4.72 -2.65 -19.12
C VAL A 70 5.68 -1.71 -18.40
N ASN A 71 6.12 -2.12 -17.21
CA ASN A 71 7.09 -1.40 -16.40
C ASN A 71 8.50 -1.99 -16.51
N TYR A 72 9.50 -1.15 -16.25
CA TYR A 72 10.90 -1.50 -16.38
C TYR A 72 11.58 -1.65 -15.02
N GLY A 73 12.60 -2.50 -15.01
CA GLY A 73 13.45 -2.81 -13.88
C GLY A 73 14.78 -2.06 -13.88
N ASP A 74 15.57 -2.40 -12.87
CA ASP A 74 16.96 -1.96 -12.68
C ASP A 74 17.91 -3.14 -12.38
N GLY A 75 17.58 -4.32 -12.92
CA GLY A 75 18.46 -5.49 -12.97
C GLY A 75 18.08 -6.62 -12.02
N VAL A 76 19.08 -7.28 -11.45
CA VAL A 76 18.94 -8.50 -10.64
C VAL A 76 19.21 -8.21 -9.18
N TYR A 77 18.40 -8.76 -8.27
CA TYR A 77 18.59 -8.67 -6.83
C TYR A 77 18.80 -10.05 -6.20
N LYS A 78 19.58 -10.06 -5.11
CA LYS A 78 19.82 -11.23 -4.27
C LYS A 78 19.48 -10.94 -2.82
N SER A 79 18.76 -11.84 -2.17
CA SER A 79 18.64 -11.93 -0.72
C SER A 79 19.30 -13.21 -0.23
N GLU A 80 19.93 -13.18 0.95
CA GLU A 80 20.53 -14.36 1.60
C GLU A 80 19.79 -14.75 2.90
N ASP A 81 18.75 -14.00 3.26
CA ASP A 81 17.99 -14.10 4.51
C ASP A 81 16.47 -14.24 4.27
N GLY A 82 16.09 -14.85 3.14
CA GLY A 82 14.72 -15.15 2.81
C GLY A 82 13.86 -13.91 2.49
N GLY A 83 14.50 -12.82 2.06
CA GLY A 83 13.85 -11.56 1.64
C GLY A 83 13.86 -10.45 2.68
N ALA A 84 14.56 -10.60 3.81
CA ALA A 84 14.62 -9.54 4.84
C ALA A 84 15.57 -8.41 4.44
N SER A 85 16.63 -8.72 3.68
CA SER A 85 17.53 -7.75 3.06
C SER A 85 17.90 -8.15 1.63
N TRP A 86 18.28 -7.16 0.82
CA TRP A 86 18.54 -7.31 -0.61
C TRP A 86 19.78 -6.56 -1.05
N THR A 87 20.48 -7.11 -2.05
CA THR A 87 21.58 -6.46 -2.77
C THR A 87 21.26 -6.46 -4.26
N ASN A 88 21.34 -5.29 -4.91
CA ASN A 88 21.30 -5.20 -6.37
C ASN A 88 22.64 -5.73 -6.94
N MET A 89 22.56 -6.79 -7.74
CA MET A 89 23.67 -7.56 -8.27
C MET A 89 24.09 -7.13 -9.68
N GLY A 90 23.53 -6.05 -10.24
CA GLY A 90 23.86 -5.55 -11.58
C GLY A 90 22.83 -5.90 -12.66
N LEU A 91 23.24 -5.83 -13.92
CA LEU A 91 22.36 -5.89 -15.10
C LEU A 91 21.32 -4.75 -15.17
N LYS A 92 21.73 -3.56 -14.71
CA LYS A 92 20.86 -2.38 -14.54
C LYS A 92 20.28 -1.82 -15.84
N ASN A 93 20.97 -2.06 -16.95
CA ASN A 93 20.58 -1.62 -18.29
C ASN A 93 19.87 -2.74 -19.07
N SER A 94 19.49 -3.85 -18.42
CA SER A 94 18.68 -4.89 -19.03
C SER A 94 17.23 -4.46 -19.17
N GLU A 95 16.73 -3.62 -18.25
CA GLU A 95 15.34 -3.19 -18.11
C GLU A 95 14.32 -4.31 -17.85
N HIS A 96 14.48 -5.48 -18.48
CA HIS A 96 13.59 -6.63 -18.33
C HIS A 96 14.42 -7.91 -18.19
N ILE A 97 14.20 -8.63 -17.10
CA ILE A 97 14.81 -9.94 -16.83
C ILE A 97 13.75 -11.01 -17.02
N GLY A 98 14.00 -11.94 -17.93
CA GLY A 98 13.03 -12.96 -18.31
C GLY A 98 13.03 -14.19 -17.40
N SER A 99 14.21 -14.68 -17.01
CA SER A 99 14.38 -15.81 -16.08
C SER A 99 15.76 -15.80 -15.43
N ILE A 100 15.86 -16.46 -14.28
CA ILE A 100 17.11 -16.70 -13.55
C ILE A 100 17.20 -18.19 -13.20
N ILE A 101 18.35 -18.81 -13.45
CA ILE A 101 18.63 -20.19 -13.03
C ILE A 101 19.89 -20.20 -12.17
N VAL A 102 19.79 -20.84 -11.00
CA VAL A 102 20.92 -21.15 -10.12
C VAL A 102 21.36 -22.60 -10.36
N HIS A 103 22.65 -22.82 -10.51
CA HIS A 103 23.19 -24.16 -10.72
C HIS A 103 22.92 -25.09 -9.52
N PRO A 104 22.43 -26.32 -9.74
CA PRO A 104 21.88 -27.19 -8.67
C PRO A 104 22.91 -27.59 -7.59
N GLU A 105 24.18 -27.69 -7.98
CA GLU A 105 25.26 -28.13 -7.09
C GLU A 105 26.24 -27.00 -6.70
N ASN A 106 26.05 -25.78 -7.23
CA ASN A 106 26.98 -24.68 -7.00
C ASN A 106 26.28 -23.32 -7.11
N SER A 107 25.85 -22.79 -5.96
CA SER A 107 25.18 -21.49 -5.79
C SER A 107 25.94 -20.28 -6.34
N ASN A 108 27.23 -20.41 -6.67
CA ASN A 108 27.99 -19.33 -7.29
C ASN A 108 27.81 -19.24 -8.82
N ILE A 109 27.28 -20.30 -9.45
CA ILE A 109 27.03 -20.32 -10.88
C ILE A 109 25.56 -19.97 -11.13
N ILE A 110 25.35 -18.83 -11.77
CA ILE A 110 24.01 -18.30 -12.07
C ILE A 110 23.92 -17.93 -13.54
N PHE A 111 22.80 -18.24 -14.18
CA PHE A 111 22.47 -17.80 -15.52
C PHE A 111 21.27 -16.85 -15.47
N VAL A 112 21.33 -15.77 -16.24
CA VAL A 112 20.25 -14.79 -16.36
C VAL A 112 19.89 -14.63 -17.83
N ALA A 113 18.61 -14.82 -18.14
CA ALA A 113 18.03 -14.45 -19.42
C ALA A 113 17.66 -12.96 -19.40
N ALA A 114 18.49 -12.14 -20.01
CA ALA A 114 18.25 -10.71 -20.16
C ALA A 114 17.53 -10.47 -21.50
N ILE A 115 16.26 -10.06 -21.45
CA ILE A 115 15.50 -9.74 -22.67
C ILE A 115 15.99 -8.42 -23.26
N GLY A 116 16.45 -7.51 -22.40
CA GLY A 116 16.94 -6.20 -22.78
C GLY A 116 15.83 -5.16 -22.93
N PRO A 117 16.25 -3.91 -23.20
CA PRO A 117 15.35 -2.80 -23.42
C PRO A 117 14.28 -3.08 -24.48
N LEU A 118 13.03 -2.78 -24.12
CA LEU A 118 11.89 -2.93 -25.03
C LEU A 118 11.77 -1.75 -26.02
N TRP A 119 12.24 -0.57 -25.61
CA TRP A 119 12.01 0.69 -26.34
C TRP A 119 13.26 1.21 -27.06
N SER A 120 14.46 0.75 -26.68
CA SER A 120 15.76 1.11 -27.26
C SER A 120 16.55 -0.11 -27.74
N ASP A 121 17.50 0.12 -28.64
CA ASP A 121 18.53 -0.82 -29.05
C ASP A 121 19.68 -0.89 -28.03
N GLY A 122 20.51 -1.94 -28.10
CA GLY A 122 21.63 -2.11 -27.18
C GLY A 122 21.20 -2.48 -25.76
N GLY A 123 21.87 -1.93 -24.74
CA GLY A 123 21.65 -2.34 -23.34
C GLY A 123 22.13 -3.76 -23.03
N GLU A 124 21.84 -4.24 -21.83
CA GLU A 124 22.24 -5.59 -21.41
C GLU A 124 21.18 -6.61 -21.87
N ARG A 125 21.45 -7.30 -22.99
CA ARG A 125 20.54 -8.34 -23.53
C ARG A 125 21.31 -9.60 -23.93
N GLY A 126 20.69 -10.77 -23.80
CA GLY A 126 21.32 -12.07 -24.03
C GLY A 126 21.29 -13.02 -22.83
N VAL A 127 22.18 -14.01 -22.80
CA VAL A 127 22.41 -14.83 -21.59
C VAL A 127 23.65 -14.32 -20.87
N TYR A 128 23.49 -14.02 -19.58
CA TYR A 128 24.60 -13.66 -18.70
C TYR A 128 24.89 -14.79 -17.73
N LYS A 129 26.18 -15.08 -17.51
CA LYS A 129 26.67 -16.07 -16.55
C LYS A 129 27.50 -15.39 -15.48
N SER A 130 27.25 -15.76 -14.23
CA SER A 130 28.14 -15.48 -13.10
C SER A 130 28.75 -16.79 -12.59
N ILE A 131 29.97 -16.72 -12.06
CA ILE A 131 30.66 -17.84 -11.38
C ILE A 131 31.11 -17.48 -9.96
N ASP A 132 30.70 -16.30 -9.47
CA ASP A 132 31.11 -15.73 -8.19
C ASP A 132 29.92 -15.29 -7.32
N GLY A 133 28.74 -15.86 -7.57
CA GLY A 133 27.53 -15.57 -6.80
C GLY A 133 26.86 -14.26 -7.20
N GLY A 134 26.98 -13.86 -8.47
CA GLY A 134 26.36 -12.67 -9.08
C GLY A 134 27.15 -11.37 -8.90
N LYS A 135 28.39 -11.41 -8.40
CA LYS A 135 29.20 -10.20 -8.21
C LYS A 135 29.69 -9.66 -9.53
N THR A 136 29.99 -10.55 -10.48
CA THR A 136 30.32 -10.23 -11.86
C THR A 136 29.52 -11.06 -12.84
N TRP A 137 29.26 -10.48 -14.01
CA TRP A 137 28.47 -11.09 -15.08
C TRP A 137 29.26 -11.07 -16.38
N THR A 138 29.26 -12.21 -17.09
CA THR A 138 29.80 -12.35 -18.44
C THR A 138 28.67 -12.65 -19.41
N ALA A 139 28.54 -11.87 -20.48
CA ALA A 139 27.61 -12.20 -21.56
C ALA A 139 28.14 -13.43 -22.32
N VAL A 140 27.41 -14.54 -22.25
CA VAL A 140 27.80 -15.82 -22.87
C VAL A 140 26.99 -16.16 -24.12
N LEU A 141 25.86 -15.49 -24.35
CA LEU A 141 25.13 -15.51 -25.61
C LEU A 141 24.63 -14.10 -25.94
N THR A 142 25.06 -13.55 -27.07
CA THR A 142 24.57 -12.28 -27.65
C THR A 142 24.19 -12.51 -29.10
N ILE A 143 23.06 -11.97 -29.56
CA ILE A 143 22.56 -12.16 -30.92
C ILE A 143 22.82 -10.90 -31.75
N ASP A 144 22.13 -9.81 -31.42
CA ASP A 144 22.29 -8.48 -32.01
C ASP A 144 21.75 -7.39 -31.05
N GLU A 145 21.74 -6.12 -31.48
CA GLU A 145 21.30 -4.98 -30.68
C GLU A 145 19.78 -4.87 -30.45
N HIS A 146 18.98 -5.73 -31.07
CA HIS A 146 17.51 -5.75 -30.95
C HIS A 146 16.97 -7.06 -30.34
N THR A 147 17.84 -8.05 -30.15
CA THR A 147 17.46 -9.42 -29.80
C THR A 147 18.09 -9.83 -28.46
N GLY A 148 17.24 -10.05 -27.46
CA GLY A 148 17.65 -10.61 -26.17
C GLY A 148 17.17 -12.06 -26.01
N VAL A 149 17.18 -12.55 -24.77
CA VAL A 149 16.73 -13.90 -24.44
C VAL A 149 15.59 -13.84 -23.43
N ASN A 150 14.45 -14.43 -23.81
CA ASN A 150 13.22 -14.51 -23.00
C ASN A 150 13.40 -15.46 -21.81
N GLU A 151 13.90 -16.66 -22.05
CA GLU A 151 14.09 -17.66 -21.01
C GLU A 151 15.30 -18.54 -21.29
N VAL A 152 15.86 -19.11 -20.23
CA VAL A 152 16.81 -20.21 -20.28
C VAL A 152 16.22 -21.37 -19.47
N VAL A 153 16.37 -22.60 -19.95
CA VAL A 153 16.04 -23.83 -19.21
C VAL A 153 17.26 -24.75 -19.15
N MET A 154 17.43 -25.46 -18.04
CA MET A 154 18.58 -26.32 -17.74
C MET A 154 18.14 -27.78 -17.63
N ASP A 155 18.88 -28.71 -18.26
CA ASP A 155 18.60 -30.15 -18.11
C ASP A 155 18.90 -30.57 -16.65
N PRO A 156 17.91 -31.08 -15.89
CA PRO A 156 18.10 -31.39 -14.47
C PRO A 156 19.08 -32.54 -14.22
N ARG A 157 19.43 -33.31 -15.26
CA ARG A 157 20.38 -34.43 -15.16
C ARG A 157 21.81 -34.02 -15.49
N ASN A 158 21.98 -32.92 -16.22
CA ASN A 158 23.28 -32.41 -16.62
C ASN A 158 23.23 -30.87 -16.77
N PRO A 159 23.73 -30.11 -15.79
CA PRO A 159 23.68 -28.65 -15.81
C PRO A 159 24.55 -28.00 -16.90
N ASP A 160 25.39 -28.77 -17.61
CA ASP A 160 26.10 -28.28 -18.80
C ASP A 160 25.20 -28.14 -20.03
N ILE A 161 24.01 -28.76 -20.02
CA ILE A 161 23.05 -28.70 -21.11
C ILE A 161 22.00 -27.62 -20.82
N LEU A 162 22.04 -26.57 -21.63
CA LEU A 162 21.15 -25.40 -21.50
C LEU A 162 20.46 -25.12 -22.83
N TYR A 163 19.24 -24.58 -22.76
CA TYR A 163 18.49 -24.09 -23.92
C TYR A 163 18.07 -22.65 -23.67
N ALA A 164 18.18 -21.80 -24.69
CA ALA A 164 17.84 -20.40 -24.61
C ALA A 164 16.88 -20.01 -25.74
N SER A 165 15.84 -19.24 -25.40
CA SER A 165 14.85 -18.69 -26.32
C SER A 165 15.17 -17.22 -26.63
N ALA A 166 15.71 -16.95 -27.82
CA ALA A 166 16.00 -15.58 -28.27
C ALA A 166 14.74 -14.91 -28.83
N LEU A 167 14.53 -13.64 -28.46
CA LEU A 167 13.38 -12.84 -28.86
C LEU A 167 13.83 -11.48 -29.37
N GLN A 168 13.56 -11.20 -30.64
CA GLN A 168 13.67 -9.88 -31.24
C GLN A 168 12.37 -9.11 -31.05
N ARG A 169 12.42 -7.92 -30.41
CA ARG A 169 11.22 -7.13 -30.13
C ARG A 169 11.46 -5.62 -30.09
N ARG A 170 10.43 -4.83 -30.41
CA ARG A 170 10.39 -3.38 -30.19
C ARG A 170 8.96 -2.90 -30.00
N ARG A 171 8.78 -2.00 -29.03
CA ARG A 171 7.53 -1.24 -28.87
C ARG A 171 7.82 0.25 -28.96
N HIS A 172 6.90 0.98 -29.60
CA HIS A 172 6.76 2.43 -29.54
C HIS A 172 5.29 2.77 -29.26
N VAL A 173 4.95 4.04 -29.04
CA VAL A 173 3.55 4.48 -28.91
C VAL A 173 2.70 3.99 -30.08
N PHE A 174 3.21 4.14 -31.30
CA PHE A 174 2.47 3.90 -32.53
C PHE A 174 2.46 2.43 -33.00
N THR A 175 3.30 1.54 -32.46
CA THR A 175 3.40 0.16 -32.96
C THR A 175 4.09 -0.81 -32.00
N TYR A 176 3.90 -2.10 -32.28
CA TYR A 176 4.61 -3.22 -31.68
C TYR A 176 5.10 -4.15 -32.78
N ILE A 177 6.31 -4.68 -32.63
CA ILE A 177 6.91 -5.75 -33.44
C ILE A 177 7.38 -6.84 -32.47
N GLY A 178 6.76 -8.02 -32.56
CA GLY A 178 6.92 -9.13 -31.61
C GLY A 178 7.83 -10.26 -32.06
N GLY A 179 8.58 -10.07 -33.14
CA GLY A 179 9.47 -11.09 -33.68
C GLY A 179 10.32 -10.59 -34.85
N GLY A 180 11.21 -11.45 -35.32
CA GLY A 180 12.12 -11.12 -36.42
C GLY A 180 13.21 -12.18 -36.62
N PRO A 181 14.15 -11.93 -37.54
CA PRO A 181 15.20 -12.89 -37.91
C PRO A 181 16.19 -13.22 -36.77
N GLY A 182 16.26 -12.39 -35.72
CA GLY A 182 17.07 -12.66 -34.53
C GLY A 182 16.48 -13.73 -33.62
N SER A 183 15.16 -13.92 -33.65
CA SER A 183 14.45 -14.86 -32.77
C SER A 183 14.76 -16.33 -33.09
N GLY A 184 14.71 -17.19 -32.07
CA GLY A 184 14.88 -18.64 -32.22
C GLY A 184 15.51 -19.33 -31.02
N LEU A 185 15.77 -20.62 -31.14
CA LEU A 185 16.31 -21.45 -30.07
C LEU A 185 17.82 -21.67 -30.22
N TYR A 186 18.51 -21.68 -29.07
CA TYR A 186 19.92 -22.00 -28.95
C TYR A 186 20.11 -23.09 -27.91
N LYS A 187 21.16 -23.91 -28.10
CA LYS A 187 21.55 -24.98 -27.18
C LYS A 187 23.03 -24.85 -26.85
N SER A 188 23.36 -24.98 -25.57
CA SER A 188 24.72 -25.22 -25.09
C SER A 188 24.85 -26.66 -24.56
N THR A 189 26.05 -27.21 -24.64
CA THR A 189 26.41 -28.54 -24.07
C THR A 189 27.68 -28.47 -23.24
N ASP A 190 28.11 -27.28 -22.87
CA ASP A 190 29.36 -26.98 -22.17
C ASP A 190 29.18 -25.93 -21.05
N GLY A 191 27.99 -25.89 -20.45
CA GLY A 191 27.69 -24.99 -19.33
C GLY A 191 27.57 -23.52 -19.76
N GLY A 192 27.13 -23.29 -20.99
CA GLY A 192 26.87 -21.97 -21.54
C GLY A 192 28.09 -21.29 -22.16
N GLU A 193 29.24 -21.95 -22.26
CA GLU A 193 30.44 -21.35 -22.87
C GLU A 193 30.28 -21.17 -24.39
N THR A 194 29.61 -22.11 -25.06
CA THR A 194 29.26 -22.01 -26.48
C THR A 194 27.81 -22.39 -26.76
N TRP A 195 27.24 -21.81 -27.81
CA TRP A 195 25.83 -21.96 -28.18
C TRP A 195 25.66 -22.24 -29.67
N ALA A 196 24.82 -23.22 -30.00
CA ALA A 196 24.45 -23.56 -31.38
C ALA A 196 22.94 -23.38 -31.59
N LYS A 197 22.53 -22.93 -32.79
CA LYS A 197 21.11 -22.83 -33.14
C LYS A 197 20.43 -24.21 -33.10
N ALA A 198 19.24 -24.27 -32.51
CA ALA A 198 18.46 -25.48 -32.29
C ALA A 198 17.10 -25.45 -33.01
N ASN A 199 17.00 -24.75 -34.14
CA ASN A 199 15.73 -24.50 -34.84
C ASN A 199 15.26 -25.63 -35.78
N LYS A 200 15.98 -26.74 -35.87
CA LYS A 200 15.68 -27.79 -36.86
C LYS A 200 14.28 -28.37 -36.62
N GLY A 201 13.37 -28.17 -37.58
CA GLY A 201 11.97 -28.62 -37.48
C GLY A 201 10.98 -27.52 -37.07
N LEU A 202 11.47 -26.36 -36.64
CA LEU A 202 10.66 -25.14 -36.47
C LEU A 202 10.41 -24.45 -37.82
N PRO A 203 9.45 -23.50 -37.91
CA PRO A 203 9.21 -22.73 -39.12
C PRO A 203 10.47 -21.97 -39.58
N SER A 204 10.63 -21.81 -40.90
CA SER A 204 11.74 -21.06 -41.51
C SER A 204 11.41 -19.59 -41.76
N VAL A 205 10.29 -19.09 -41.26
CA VAL A 205 9.89 -17.68 -41.30
C VAL A 205 10.39 -16.95 -40.05
N ASP A 206 10.19 -15.64 -39.98
CA ASP A 206 10.49 -14.88 -38.76
C ASP A 206 9.72 -15.46 -37.56
N LEU A 207 10.43 -15.69 -36.46
CA LEU A 207 9.87 -16.25 -35.23
C LEU A 207 9.58 -15.13 -34.22
N GLY A 208 8.57 -15.33 -33.38
CA GLY A 208 8.21 -14.49 -32.24
C GLY A 208 8.70 -15.06 -30.92
N ARG A 209 7.95 -14.79 -29.84
CA ARG A 209 8.24 -15.38 -28.51
C ARG A 209 8.08 -16.90 -28.57
N ILE A 210 9.03 -17.61 -27.98
CA ILE A 210 9.01 -19.06 -27.80
C ILE A 210 9.05 -19.35 -26.31
N GLY A 211 8.07 -20.13 -25.84
CA GLY A 211 8.00 -20.70 -24.49
C GLY A 211 8.59 -22.10 -24.44
N LEU A 212 9.35 -22.46 -23.40
CA LEU A 212 10.02 -23.75 -23.26
C LEU A 212 9.65 -24.46 -21.95
N SER A 213 9.54 -25.78 -22.01
CA SER A 213 9.44 -26.61 -20.80
C SER A 213 10.13 -27.95 -21.00
N ILE A 214 11.03 -28.32 -20.10
CA ILE A 214 11.61 -29.67 -20.04
C ILE A 214 10.68 -30.51 -19.16
N SER A 215 10.24 -31.69 -19.64
CA SER A 215 9.37 -32.55 -18.84
C SER A 215 10.12 -33.08 -17.61
N PRO A 216 9.64 -32.84 -16.38
CA PRO A 216 10.24 -33.44 -15.20
C PRO A 216 10.04 -34.97 -15.17
N ALA A 217 8.94 -35.46 -15.73
CA ALA A 217 8.63 -36.89 -15.83
C ALA A 217 9.58 -37.65 -16.78
N ASP A 218 10.03 -37.01 -17.87
CA ASP A 218 11.08 -37.54 -18.76
C ASP A 218 11.89 -36.38 -19.42
N PRO A 219 13.07 -36.04 -18.87
CA PRO A 219 13.86 -34.92 -19.38
C PRO A 219 14.53 -35.15 -20.76
N GLU A 220 14.29 -36.28 -21.47
CA GLU A 220 14.55 -36.35 -22.92
C GLU A 220 13.59 -35.47 -23.73
N ILE A 221 12.41 -35.20 -23.16
CA ILE A 221 11.34 -34.47 -23.80
C ILE A 221 11.44 -32.99 -23.46
N ILE A 222 11.42 -32.17 -24.52
CA ILE A 222 11.34 -30.72 -24.42
C ILE A 222 10.16 -30.25 -25.24
N TYR A 223 9.34 -29.40 -24.66
CA TYR A 223 8.21 -28.75 -25.29
C TYR A 223 8.56 -27.33 -25.69
N ALA A 224 8.01 -26.89 -26.81
CA ALA A 224 8.09 -25.51 -27.25
C ALA A 224 6.75 -25.04 -27.80
N ILE A 225 6.28 -23.89 -27.32
CA ILE A 225 5.15 -23.16 -27.91
C ILE A 225 5.73 -21.95 -28.66
N VAL A 226 5.41 -21.82 -29.96
CA VAL A 226 6.14 -20.94 -30.89
C VAL A 226 5.18 -19.99 -31.59
N GLU A 227 5.38 -18.69 -31.40
CA GLU A 227 4.84 -17.65 -32.27
C GLU A 227 5.70 -17.50 -33.54
N ALA A 228 5.08 -17.28 -34.70
CA ALA A 228 5.79 -17.09 -35.96
C ALA A 228 4.96 -16.29 -36.96
N ALA A 229 5.62 -15.68 -37.94
CA ALA A 229 4.97 -14.99 -39.06
C ALA A 229 4.17 -15.97 -39.96
N ASP A 230 3.37 -15.41 -40.87
CA ASP A 230 2.51 -16.15 -41.82
C ASP A 230 1.58 -17.19 -41.16
N ASP A 231 1.20 -16.99 -39.89
CA ASP A 231 0.41 -17.95 -39.09
C ASP A 231 1.03 -19.36 -39.03
N LYS A 232 2.38 -19.46 -39.12
CA LYS A 232 3.11 -20.74 -39.12
C LYS A 232 3.50 -21.24 -37.72
N GLY A 233 3.09 -20.53 -36.67
CA GLY A 233 3.30 -20.89 -35.27
C GLY A 233 2.68 -22.24 -34.88
N GLY A 234 2.85 -22.62 -33.62
CA GLY A 234 2.20 -23.80 -33.04
C GLY A 234 2.97 -24.43 -31.89
N PHE A 235 2.57 -25.64 -31.53
CA PHE A 235 3.15 -26.41 -30.44
C PHE A 235 4.06 -27.52 -30.97
N TYR A 236 5.23 -27.67 -30.37
CA TYR A 236 6.30 -28.54 -30.81
C TYR A 236 6.83 -29.38 -29.65
N ARG A 237 7.33 -30.57 -30.00
CA ARG A 237 8.00 -31.48 -29.07
C ARG A 237 9.32 -31.94 -29.67
N SER A 238 10.35 -31.98 -28.84
CA SER A 238 11.58 -32.70 -29.09
C SER A 238 11.65 -33.91 -28.18
N THR A 239 12.06 -35.06 -28.70
CA THR A 239 12.34 -36.29 -27.93
C THR A 239 13.82 -36.67 -27.97
N ASN A 240 14.65 -35.75 -28.45
CA ASN A 240 16.09 -35.93 -28.61
C ASN A 240 16.86 -34.70 -28.11
N ARG A 241 16.38 -34.13 -26.99
CA ARG A 241 17.03 -33.01 -26.29
C ARG A 241 17.28 -31.81 -27.20
N GLY A 242 16.27 -31.38 -27.94
CA GLY A 242 16.31 -30.19 -28.79
C GLY A 242 17.15 -30.31 -30.07
N ALA A 243 17.61 -31.51 -30.46
CA ALA A 243 18.33 -31.68 -31.73
C ALA A 243 17.43 -31.54 -32.96
N SER A 244 16.14 -31.89 -32.82
CA SER A 244 15.08 -31.60 -33.78
C SER A 244 13.72 -31.51 -33.11
N TRP A 245 12.82 -30.76 -33.73
CA TRP A 245 11.46 -30.52 -33.28
C TRP A 245 10.43 -31.13 -34.23
N GLU A 246 9.39 -31.72 -33.64
CA GLU A 246 8.21 -32.21 -34.35
C GLU A 246 7.02 -31.30 -34.01
N LYS A 247 6.32 -30.78 -35.02
CA LYS A 247 5.06 -30.04 -34.80
C LYS A 247 3.98 -31.01 -34.33
N ARG A 248 3.42 -30.76 -33.15
CA ARG A 248 2.38 -31.61 -32.53
C ARG A 248 0.99 -31.11 -32.88
N GLY A 249 0.81 -29.79 -32.93
CA GLY A 249 -0.46 -29.13 -33.20
C GLY A 249 -0.28 -27.69 -33.66
N GLY A 250 -1.38 -27.06 -34.07
CA GLY A 250 -1.41 -25.66 -34.46
C GLY A 250 -1.58 -24.67 -33.30
N TYR A 251 -1.76 -25.16 -32.08
CA TYR A 251 -2.03 -24.31 -30.91
C TYR A 251 -0.81 -23.46 -30.54
N SER A 252 -1.04 -22.17 -30.37
CA SER A 252 -0.09 -21.16 -29.87
C SER A 252 -0.89 -20.03 -29.24
N SER A 253 -0.41 -19.44 -28.16
CA SER A 253 -1.03 -18.24 -27.56
C SER A 253 -0.33 -16.94 -28.01
N SER A 254 -0.72 -15.79 -27.48
CA SER A 254 -0.13 -14.49 -27.79
C SER A 254 1.30 -14.38 -27.26
N GLY A 255 2.30 -14.16 -28.13
CA GLY A 255 3.68 -13.89 -27.71
C GLY A 255 3.85 -12.56 -26.98
N ASN A 256 2.80 -11.72 -26.98
CA ASN A 256 2.78 -10.52 -26.18
C ASN A 256 2.66 -10.81 -24.66
N TYR A 257 2.01 -11.93 -24.29
CA TYR A 257 1.59 -12.20 -22.91
C TYR A 257 1.85 -13.64 -22.41
N TYR A 258 1.52 -14.68 -23.18
CA TYR A 258 1.27 -16.02 -22.61
C TYR A 258 2.04 -17.19 -23.24
N GLN A 259 3.05 -16.95 -24.10
CA GLN A 259 3.90 -18.03 -24.64
C GLN A 259 4.80 -18.63 -23.54
N GLU A 260 4.18 -19.27 -22.55
CA GLU A 260 4.74 -19.87 -21.35
C GLU A 260 4.01 -21.18 -21.07
N ILE A 261 4.78 -22.24 -20.82
CA ILE A 261 4.27 -23.62 -20.72
C ILE A 261 4.92 -24.34 -19.54
N VAL A 262 4.14 -25.15 -18.84
CA VAL A 262 4.60 -25.92 -17.69
C VAL A 262 4.21 -27.38 -17.89
N ALA A 263 5.21 -28.26 -18.01
CA ALA A 263 5.01 -29.68 -18.07
C ALA A 263 4.60 -30.24 -16.70
N ASP A 264 3.69 -31.20 -16.70
CA ASP A 264 3.29 -31.90 -15.48
C ASP A 264 4.50 -32.68 -14.88
N PRO A 265 4.67 -32.67 -13.54
CA PRO A 265 5.81 -33.29 -12.91
C PRO A 265 5.84 -34.83 -13.01
N ASN A 266 4.69 -35.47 -13.26
CA ASN A 266 4.53 -36.92 -13.19
C ASN A 266 4.03 -37.56 -14.50
N ASP A 267 3.41 -36.79 -15.40
CA ASP A 267 2.93 -37.26 -16.71
C ASP A 267 3.68 -36.55 -17.87
N PRO A 268 4.50 -37.28 -18.66
CA PRO A 268 5.28 -36.67 -19.73
C PRO A 268 4.42 -36.13 -20.87
N ASP A 269 3.16 -36.55 -21.03
CA ASP A 269 2.26 -36.08 -22.09
C ASP A 269 1.28 -35.00 -21.62
N LYS A 270 1.29 -34.63 -20.33
CA LYS A 270 0.46 -33.56 -19.77
C LYS A 270 1.22 -32.24 -19.64
N ILE A 271 0.67 -31.17 -20.22
CA ILE A 271 1.31 -29.84 -20.28
C ILE A 271 0.24 -28.78 -20.13
N PHE A 272 0.49 -27.77 -19.30
CA PHE A 272 -0.31 -26.56 -19.19
C PHE A 272 0.30 -25.45 -20.05
N ALA A 273 -0.55 -24.66 -20.69
CA ALA A 273 -0.15 -23.48 -21.44
C ALA A 273 -0.90 -22.27 -20.88
N MET A 274 -0.14 -21.23 -20.54
CA MET A 274 -0.69 -19.95 -20.15
C MET A 274 -1.45 -19.36 -21.34
N ASP A 275 -2.58 -18.72 -21.07
CA ASP A 275 -3.46 -18.10 -22.07
C ASP A 275 -4.50 -17.22 -21.34
N THR A 276 -5.33 -16.49 -22.10
CA THR A 276 -6.52 -15.85 -21.53
C THR A 276 -7.37 -16.87 -20.78
N TRP A 277 -7.67 -18.02 -21.41
CA TRP A 277 -8.30 -19.16 -20.73
C TRP A 277 -7.27 -20.26 -20.52
N LEU A 278 -6.95 -20.63 -19.29
CA LEU A 278 -5.88 -21.58 -19.00
C LEU A 278 -6.09 -22.89 -19.79
N GLN A 279 -5.09 -23.28 -20.57
CA GLN A 279 -5.15 -24.48 -21.43
C GLN A 279 -4.31 -25.62 -20.87
N TYR A 280 -4.73 -26.85 -21.17
CA TYR A 280 -3.89 -28.02 -20.98
C TYR A 280 -4.04 -29.06 -22.09
N SER A 281 -3.00 -29.87 -22.23
CA SER A 281 -2.93 -31.05 -23.08
C SER A 281 -2.67 -32.29 -22.23
N VAL A 282 -3.11 -33.45 -22.71
CA VAL A 282 -2.81 -34.79 -22.14
C VAL A 282 -2.33 -35.77 -23.22
N ASP A 283 -1.96 -35.26 -24.39
CA ASP A 283 -1.51 -36.05 -25.55
C ASP A 283 -0.18 -35.52 -26.13
N GLY A 284 0.61 -34.87 -25.29
CA GLY A 284 1.90 -34.27 -25.63
C GLY A 284 1.76 -33.11 -26.61
N GLY A 285 0.70 -32.30 -26.46
CA GLY A 285 0.47 -31.06 -27.20
C GLY A 285 -0.14 -31.20 -28.59
N LYS A 286 -0.80 -32.33 -28.90
CA LYS A 286 -1.55 -32.47 -30.16
C LYS A 286 -2.90 -31.74 -30.08
N THR A 287 -3.55 -31.82 -28.92
CA THR A 287 -4.80 -31.11 -28.63
C THR A 287 -4.71 -30.39 -27.28
N PHE A 288 -5.39 -29.24 -27.19
CA PHE A 288 -5.51 -28.42 -25.99
C PHE A 288 -6.99 -28.19 -25.67
N LYS A 289 -7.30 -28.06 -24.38
CA LYS A 289 -8.62 -27.75 -23.85
C LYS A 289 -8.51 -26.89 -22.59
N ASN A 290 -9.57 -26.14 -22.29
CA ASN A 290 -9.65 -25.32 -21.07
C ASN A 290 -9.52 -26.21 -19.82
N VAL A 291 -8.79 -25.72 -18.81
CA VAL A 291 -8.64 -26.38 -17.50
C VAL A 291 -9.94 -26.34 -16.70
N GLY A 292 -10.56 -25.16 -16.57
CA GLY A 292 -11.81 -24.93 -15.83
C GLY A 292 -11.74 -23.64 -15.01
N GLU A 293 -12.53 -22.62 -15.36
CA GLU A 293 -12.38 -21.26 -14.82
C GLU A 293 -13.71 -20.54 -14.54
N ASP A 294 -14.83 -21.28 -14.41
CA ASP A 294 -16.18 -20.70 -14.31
C ASP A 294 -16.35 -19.66 -13.18
N THR A 295 -15.55 -19.75 -12.10
CA THR A 295 -15.58 -18.84 -10.94
C THR A 295 -14.20 -18.23 -10.64
N LYS A 296 -13.33 -18.14 -11.64
CA LYS A 296 -11.96 -17.63 -11.52
C LYS A 296 -11.72 -16.58 -12.61
N HIS A 297 -10.93 -15.56 -12.32
CA HIS A 297 -10.50 -14.59 -13.33
C HIS A 297 -9.60 -15.22 -14.40
N VAL A 298 -9.77 -14.79 -15.64
CA VAL A 298 -8.96 -15.16 -16.82
C VAL A 298 -7.57 -14.51 -16.80
N ASP A 299 -6.82 -14.61 -17.90
CA ASP A 299 -5.50 -14.01 -18.14
C ASP A 299 -4.39 -14.59 -17.26
N ASN A 300 -4.07 -15.84 -17.56
CA ASN A 300 -3.18 -16.67 -16.76
C ASN A 300 -1.73 -16.45 -17.16
N HIS A 301 -0.87 -16.18 -16.18
CA HIS A 301 0.53 -15.83 -16.42
C HIS A 301 1.53 -16.79 -15.79
N CYS A 302 1.18 -17.45 -14.70
CA CYS A 302 2.05 -18.45 -14.09
C CYS A 302 1.24 -19.55 -13.39
N ILE A 303 1.83 -20.73 -13.27
CA ILE A 303 1.26 -21.87 -12.57
C ILE A 303 2.36 -22.59 -11.78
N TRP A 304 2.03 -23.01 -10.56
CA TRP A 304 2.80 -24.00 -9.82
C TRP A 304 1.96 -25.27 -9.64
N ILE A 305 2.55 -26.43 -9.91
CA ILE A 305 1.91 -27.74 -9.81
C ILE A 305 2.61 -28.52 -8.69
N ASP A 306 1.85 -29.05 -7.74
CA ASP A 306 2.43 -29.89 -6.69
C ASP A 306 2.90 -31.23 -7.28
N SER A 307 4.20 -31.51 -7.13
CA SER A 307 4.80 -32.76 -7.59
C SER A 307 4.29 -34.02 -6.87
N HIS A 308 3.72 -33.88 -5.67
CA HIS A 308 3.18 -34.99 -4.91
C HIS A 308 1.68 -35.21 -5.15
N ASP A 309 0.99 -34.20 -5.69
CA ASP A 309 -0.44 -34.23 -5.99
C ASP A 309 -0.76 -33.27 -7.16
N THR A 310 -0.80 -33.80 -8.37
CA THR A 310 -0.98 -32.96 -9.59
C THR A 310 -2.39 -32.42 -9.79
N ASP A 311 -3.31 -32.68 -8.86
CA ASP A 311 -4.62 -32.03 -8.78
C ASP A 311 -4.60 -30.79 -7.88
N HIS A 312 -3.51 -30.59 -7.12
CA HIS A 312 -3.21 -29.39 -6.36
C HIS A 312 -2.29 -28.45 -7.15
N PHE A 313 -2.79 -27.25 -7.47
CA PHE A 313 -1.99 -26.22 -8.13
C PHE A 313 -2.43 -24.80 -7.78
N LEU A 314 -1.49 -23.87 -7.90
CA LEU A 314 -1.69 -22.43 -7.78
C LEU A 314 -1.55 -21.77 -9.16
N VAL A 315 -2.41 -20.80 -9.46
CA VAL A 315 -2.39 -20.03 -10.70
C VAL A 315 -2.39 -18.55 -10.37
N GLY A 316 -1.45 -17.81 -10.97
CA GLY A 316 -1.41 -16.35 -10.96
C GLY A 316 -1.98 -15.82 -12.26
N CYS A 317 -2.98 -14.94 -12.15
CA CYS A 317 -3.60 -14.24 -13.26
C CYS A 317 -3.82 -12.75 -12.92
N ASP A 318 -4.40 -11.99 -13.85
CA ASP A 318 -4.61 -10.54 -13.66
C ASP A 318 -5.59 -10.22 -12.52
N GLY A 319 -6.47 -11.16 -12.16
CA GLY A 319 -7.33 -11.06 -10.98
C GLY A 319 -6.67 -11.44 -9.64
N GLY A 320 -5.44 -11.96 -9.65
CA GLY A 320 -4.70 -12.35 -8.44
C GLY A 320 -4.31 -13.83 -8.41
N ILE A 321 -4.38 -14.47 -7.23
CA ILE A 321 -3.95 -15.86 -7.02
C ILE A 321 -5.15 -16.75 -6.73
N TYR A 322 -5.22 -17.87 -7.45
CA TYR A 322 -6.22 -18.91 -7.27
C TYR A 322 -5.55 -20.26 -7.01
N GLU A 323 -6.09 -21.02 -6.07
CA GLU A 323 -5.60 -22.34 -5.66
C GLU A 323 -6.71 -23.38 -5.82
N THR A 324 -6.37 -24.58 -6.26
CA THR A 324 -7.31 -25.72 -6.36
C THR A 324 -6.67 -26.97 -5.79
N TRP A 325 -7.51 -27.89 -5.30
CA TRP A 325 -7.12 -29.21 -4.76
C TRP A 325 -7.83 -30.37 -5.47
N ASP A 326 -8.59 -30.05 -6.52
CA ASP A 326 -9.49 -30.98 -7.21
C ASP A 326 -9.44 -30.82 -8.73
N HIS A 327 -8.29 -30.36 -9.25
CA HIS A 327 -8.06 -30.14 -10.67
C HIS A 327 -8.99 -29.07 -11.28
N ALA A 328 -9.08 -27.90 -10.62
CA ALA A 328 -9.88 -26.76 -11.04
C ALA A 328 -11.40 -27.01 -11.14
N GLN A 329 -11.91 -28.02 -10.41
CA GLN A 329 -13.36 -28.15 -10.22
C GLN A 329 -13.87 -27.10 -9.23
N SER A 330 -13.03 -26.70 -8.28
CA SER A 330 -13.26 -25.57 -7.38
C SER A 330 -11.98 -24.75 -7.17
N TRP A 331 -12.17 -23.47 -6.87
CA TRP A 331 -11.09 -22.49 -6.69
C TRP A 331 -11.19 -21.78 -5.34
N ASN A 332 -10.04 -21.59 -4.68
CA ASN A 332 -9.85 -20.73 -3.52
C ASN A 332 -9.10 -19.47 -3.97
N PHE A 333 -9.77 -18.31 -3.89
CA PHE A 333 -9.19 -17.01 -4.23
C PHE A 333 -8.50 -16.37 -3.02
N LYS A 334 -7.26 -15.91 -3.20
CA LYS A 334 -6.48 -15.23 -2.16
C LYS A 334 -6.79 -13.72 -2.13
N ALA A 335 -7.91 -13.36 -1.52
CA ALA A 335 -8.46 -11.99 -1.49
C ALA A 335 -7.68 -10.97 -0.63
N ASN A 336 -6.56 -11.36 -0.02
CA ASN A 336 -5.76 -10.59 0.94
C ASN A 336 -4.42 -10.07 0.39
N LEU A 337 -4.28 -10.05 -0.94
CA LEU A 337 -3.10 -9.52 -1.64
C LEU A 337 -3.45 -8.20 -2.36
N PRO A 338 -3.10 -7.03 -1.80
CA PRO A 338 -3.50 -5.73 -2.34
C PRO A 338 -2.57 -5.26 -3.47
N VAL A 339 -2.80 -5.80 -4.69
CA VAL A 339 -1.95 -5.59 -5.87
C VAL A 339 -2.67 -4.98 -7.07
N THR A 340 -3.84 -4.37 -6.86
CA THR A 340 -4.64 -3.72 -7.91
C THR A 340 -3.87 -2.59 -8.60
N GLN A 341 -3.99 -2.54 -9.94
CA GLN A 341 -3.31 -1.59 -10.81
C GLN A 341 -4.28 -0.53 -11.32
N PHE A 342 -4.32 0.64 -10.66
CA PHE A 342 -5.19 1.75 -11.06
C PHE A 342 -4.52 2.66 -12.10
N TYR A 343 -5.26 2.99 -13.15
CA TYR A 343 -4.84 3.92 -14.21
C TYR A 343 -5.04 5.38 -13.82
N LYS A 344 -6.20 5.67 -13.23
CA LYS A 344 -6.71 7.01 -12.96
C LYS A 344 -7.42 7.06 -11.60
N VAL A 345 -7.53 8.23 -11.00
CA VAL A 345 -8.26 8.46 -9.75
C VAL A 345 -9.21 9.65 -9.86
N ALA A 346 -10.42 9.47 -9.37
CA ALA A 346 -11.37 10.55 -9.14
C ALA A 346 -11.98 10.44 -7.75
N VAL A 347 -12.44 11.58 -7.22
CA VAL A 347 -13.07 11.67 -5.90
C VAL A 347 -14.41 12.40 -6.01
N ASP A 348 -15.36 12.04 -5.14
CA ASP A 348 -16.62 12.76 -5.03
C ASP A 348 -16.68 13.70 -3.82
N ASN A 349 -17.83 14.33 -3.61
CA ASN A 349 -18.12 15.19 -2.46
C ASN A 349 -19.17 14.59 -1.52
N SER A 350 -19.36 13.25 -1.53
CA SER A 350 -20.31 12.58 -0.65
C SER A 350 -20.05 12.88 0.83
N GLU A 351 -21.12 12.85 1.62
CA GLU A 351 -21.13 13.06 3.07
C GLU A 351 -21.66 11.79 3.76
N PRO A 352 -21.15 11.42 4.96
CA PRO A 352 -20.14 12.13 5.74
C PRO A 352 -18.69 11.92 5.26
N PHE A 353 -18.48 10.95 4.37
CA PHE A 353 -17.18 10.65 3.78
C PHE A 353 -17.32 10.51 2.27
N TYR A 354 -16.33 11.02 1.53
CA TYR A 354 -16.29 10.93 0.08
C TYR A 354 -15.90 9.53 -0.39
N TYR A 355 -16.17 9.24 -1.66
CA TYR A 355 -15.76 8.01 -2.34
C TYR A 355 -14.60 8.29 -3.29
N VAL A 356 -13.78 7.27 -3.49
CA VAL A 356 -12.67 7.22 -4.43
C VAL A 356 -13.05 6.26 -5.55
N TYR A 357 -12.76 6.65 -6.78
CA TYR A 357 -13.09 5.90 -7.98
C TYR A 357 -11.86 5.78 -8.87
N GLY A 358 -11.80 4.69 -9.63
CA GLY A 358 -10.83 4.58 -10.71
C GLY A 358 -10.96 3.28 -11.46
N GLY A 359 -10.41 3.30 -12.67
CA GLY A 359 -10.31 2.16 -13.54
C GLY A 359 -9.04 1.36 -13.33
N THR A 360 -9.13 0.04 -13.49
CA THR A 360 -8.02 -0.89 -13.27
C THR A 360 -7.64 -1.69 -14.51
N GLN A 361 -6.39 -2.17 -14.56
CA GLN A 361 -5.99 -3.19 -15.53
C GLN A 361 -6.80 -4.48 -15.30
N ASP A 362 -7.53 -4.92 -16.33
CA ASP A 362 -8.35 -6.14 -16.45
C ASP A 362 -9.44 -6.37 -15.38
N ASN A 363 -9.56 -5.52 -14.36
CA ASN A 363 -10.41 -5.75 -13.18
C ASN A 363 -11.49 -4.67 -12.97
N PHE A 364 -12.10 -4.19 -14.07
CA PHE A 364 -13.22 -3.25 -14.07
C PHE A 364 -12.87 -1.82 -13.64
N SER A 365 -13.87 -0.94 -13.74
CA SER A 365 -13.90 0.34 -13.03
C SER A 365 -14.58 0.16 -11.68
N LEU A 366 -14.00 0.76 -10.64
CA LEU A 366 -14.37 0.52 -9.24
C LEU A 366 -14.65 1.84 -8.49
N GLY A 367 -15.48 1.78 -7.47
CA GLY A 367 -15.71 2.85 -6.50
C GLY A 367 -15.77 2.31 -5.07
N GLY A 368 -15.27 3.08 -4.10
CA GLY A 368 -15.27 2.68 -2.69
C GLY A 368 -15.12 3.88 -1.75
N PRO A 369 -15.45 3.73 -0.45
CA PRO A 369 -15.38 4.83 0.50
C PRO A 369 -13.93 5.17 0.85
N SER A 370 -13.64 6.45 1.07
CA SER A 370 -12.35 6.90 1.65
C SER A 370 -12.22 6.55 3.13
N ARG A 371 -13.35 6.50 3.85
CA ARG A 371 -13.46 6.20 5.28
C ARG A 371 -14.80 5.56 5.59
N THR A 372 -14.86 4.77 6.65
CA THR A 372 -16.10 4.12 7.12
C THR A 372 -16.34 4.42 8.59
N LEU A 373 -17.58 4.22 9.06
CA LEU A 373 -17.90 4.33 10.48
C LEU A 373 -17.44 3.11 11.30
N SER A 374 -16.83 2.12 10.65
CA SER A 374 -16.50 0.82 11.23
C SER A 374 -15.08 0.78 11.77
N SER A 375 -14.92 0.28 12.99
CA SER A 375 -13.61 -0.06 13.56
C SER A 375 -13.02 -1.36 12.99
N ASN A 376 -13.71 -2.00 12.04
CA ASN A 376 -13.23 -3.18 11.32
C ASN A 376 -12.37 -2.82 10.08
N GLY A 377 -12.13 -1.53 9.81
CA GLY A 377 -11.41 -1.07 8.61
C GLY A 377 -12.30 -0.93 7.38
N ILE A 378 -11.68 -0.73 6.21
CA ILE A 378 -12.37 -0.73 4.91
C ILE A 378 -12.26 -2.13 4.31
N SER A 379 -13.38 -2.81 4.06
CA SER A 379 -13.36 -4.18 3.51
C SER A 379 -13.53 -4.21 1.99
N ASN A 380 -13.21 -5.35 1.36
CA ASN A 380 -13.40 -5.53 -0.07
C ASN A 380 -14.88 -5.41 -0.48
N ASP A 381 -15.82 -5.82 0.38
CA ASP A 381 -17.27 -5.80 0.10
C ASP A 381 -17.86 -4.38 0.10
N GLU A 382 -17.11 -3.37 0.57
CA GLU A 382 -17.51 -1.96 0.49
C GLU A 382 -17.18 -1.32 -0.87
N TRP A 383 -16.39 -2.01 -1.70
CA TRP A 383 -16.09 -1.61 -3.07
C TRP A 383 -17.11 -2.18 -4.05
N PHE A 384 -17.49 -1.40 -5.06
CA PHE A 384 -18.47 -1.77 -6.07
C PHE A 384 -17.95 -1.47 -7.48
N ILE A 385 -18.48 -2.21 -8.45
CA ILE A 385 -18.14 -2.07 -9.87
C ILE A 385 -19.04 -1.01 -10.50
N THR A 386 -18.44 -0.10 -11.28
CA THR A 386 -19.16 0.96 -12.02
C THR A 386 -19.26 0.67 -13.51
N HIS A 387 -18.31 -0.07 -14.09
CA HIS A 387 -18.33 -0.50 -15.49
C HIS A 387 -17.37 -1.69 -15.74
N GLY A 388 -17.65 -2.54 -16.73
CA GLY A 388 -16.86 -3.73 -17.07
C GLY A 388 -15.59 -3.47 -17.90
N GLY A 389 -14.81 -4.53 -18.21
CA GLY A 389 -13.56 -4.46 -19.01
C GLY A 389 -12.33 -4.01 -18.20
N ASP A 390 -11.24 -3.64 -18.87
CA ASP A 390 -10.22 -2.77 -18.27
C ASP A 390 -10.91 -1.46 -17.95
N GLY A 391 -10.81 -0.99 -16.72
CA GLY A 391 -11.28 0.34 -16.36
C GLY A 391 -10.21 1.41 -16.63
N PHE A 392 -10.64 2.62 -17.02
CA PHE A 392 -9.76 3.78 -17.18
C PHE A 392 -10.23 5.00 -16.39
N GLU A 393 -10.34 6.17 -17.04
CA GLU A 393 -10.76 7.40 -16.40
C GLU A 393 -12.20 7.29 -15.89
N SER A 394 -12.38 7.60 -14.61
CA SER A 394 -13.68 7.73 -13.98
C SER A 394 -13.91 9.18 -13.64
N GLN A 395 -15.15 9.65 -13.76
CA GLN A 395 -15.54 11.00 -13.35
C GLN A 395 -16.87 10.96 -12.61
N ILE A 396 -17.11 11.93 -11.74
CA ILE A 396 -18.34 12.00 -10.94
C ILE A 396 -18.98 13.35 -11.19
N ASP A 397 -20.30 13.35 -11.45
CA ASP A 397 -21.03 14.61 -11.60
C ASP A 397 -20.87 15.45 -10.31
N PRO A 398 -20.25 16.64 -10.38
CA PRO A 398 -19.95 17.43 -9.18
C PRO A 398 -21.21 17.94 -8.48
N PHE A 399 -22.36 17.92 -9.15
CA PHE A 399 -23.66 18.34 -8.62
C PHE A 399 -24.55 17.17 -8.19
N ASN A 400 -24.19 15.93 -8.55
CA ASN A 400 -24.89 14.72 -8.12
C ASN A 400 -23.92 13.54 -7.97
N PRO A 401 -23.43 13.26 -6.75
CA PRO A 401 -22.40 12.23 -6.53
C PRO A 401 -22.88 10.79 -6.76
N ASN A 402 -24.16 10.59 -7.10
CA ASN A 402 -24.67 9.27 -7.51
C ASN A 402 -24.51 9.03 -9.01
N ILE A 403 -24.19 10.03 -9.82
CA ILE A 403 -23.94 9.87 -11.25
C ILE A 403 -22.43 9.76 -11.47
N VAL A 404 -22.01 8.56 -11.84
CA VAL A 404 -20.62 8.22 -12.12
C VAL A 404 -20.47 7.94 -13.60
N TYR A 405 -19.39 8.42 -14.21
CA TYR A 405 -18.99 8.10 -15.56
C TYR A 405 -17.77 7.21 -15.50
N ALA A 406 -17.79 6.10 -16.22
CA ALA A 406 -16.72 5.11 -16.17
C ALA A 406 -16.44 4.58 -17.56
N GLN A 407 -15.18 4.23 -17.79
CA GLN A 407 -14.67 3.86 -19.11
C GLN A 407 -14.27 2.40 -19.21
N SER A 408 -14.25 1.92 -20.44
CA SER A 408 -13.53 0.73 -20.86
C SER A 408 -12.81 0.95 -22.19
N GLN A 409 -12.14 -0.09 -22.69
CA GLN A 409 -11.14 0.01 -23.75
C GLN A 409 -11.70 0.70 -25.00
N TYR A 410 -10.82 1.41 -25.72
CA TYR A 410 -11.17 2.08 -26.98
C TYR A 410 -12.27 3.14 -26.81
N GLY A 411 -12.21 3.86 -25.69
CA GLY A 411 -13.11 4.96 -25.37
C GLY A 411 -14.56 4.54 -25.18
N ASN A 412 -14.83 3.28 -24.83
CA ASN A 412 -16.18 2.92 -24.37
C ASN A 412 -16.48 3.69 -23.09
N LEU A 413 -17.69 4.26 -23.01
CA LEU A 413 -18.07 5.17 -21.93
C LEU A 413 -19.49 4.84 -21.47
N ALA A 414 -19.65 4.72 -20.17
CA ALA A 414 -20.92 4.47 -19.51
C ALA A 414 -21.21 5.51 -18.43
N ARG A 415 -22.50 5.78 -18.22
CA ARG A 415 -23.05 6.51 -17.08
C ARG A 415 -23.71 5.51 -16.14
N TYR A 416 -23.25 5.47 -14.90
CA TYR A 416 -23.70 4.60 -13.82
C TYR A 416 -24.43 5.40 -12.74
N ASP A 417 -25.60 4.92 -12.30
CA ASP A 417 -26.34 5.47 -11.16
C ASP A 417 -26.08 4.62 -9.92
N ARG A 418 -25.39 5.20 -8.93
CA ARG A 418 -25.00 4.51 -7.69
C ARG A 418 -26.18 4.10 -6.81
N LEU A 419 -27.35 4.75 -6.93
CA LEU A 419 -28.52 4.40 -6.13
C LEU A 419 -29.24 3.16 -6.67
N SER A 420 -29.36 3.05 -7.99
CA SER A 420 -30.09 1.94 -8.63
C SER A 420 -29.17 0.81 -9.12
N GLY A 421 -27.90 1.11 -9.38
CA GLY A 421 -26.97 0.24 -10.08
C GLY A 421 -27.18 0.20 -11.60
N GLU A 422 -28.02 1.08 -12.16
CA GLU A 422 -28.28 1.12 -13.60
C GLU A 422 -27.12 1.74 -14.37
N GLU A 423 -26.84 1.18 -15.55
CA GLU A 423 -25.78 1.62 -16.44
C GLU A 423 -26.33 1.93 -17.84
N VAL A 424 -25.86 3.03 -18.45
CA VAL A 424 -26.20 3.42 -19.82
C VAL A 424 -24.93 3.76 -20.60
N GLY A 425 -24.71 3.09 -21.72
CA GLY A 425 -23.64 3.43 -22.66
C GLY A 425 -23.90 4.78 -23.36
N ILE A 426 -22.92 5.68 -23.30
CA ILE A 426 -23.04 7.08 -23.76
C ILE A 426 -21.89 7.50 -24.69
N GLN A 427 -21.10 6.56 -25.23
CA GLN A 427 -20.00 6.90 -26.15
C GLN A 427 -20.49 7.70 -27.38
N PRO A 428 -19.85 8.84 -27.74
CA PRO A 428 -20.11 9.59 -28.96
C PRO A 428 -20.02 8.73 -30.23
N LYS A 429 -20.85 9.04 -31.23
CA LYS A 429 -20.89 8.34 -32.52
C LYS A 429 -20.53 9.28 -33.69
N PRO A 430 -19.94 8.74 -34.78
CA PRO A 430 -19.58 9.54 -35.95
C PRO A 430 -20.79 10.21 -36.57
N ARG A 431 -20.58 11.40 -37.15
CA ARG A 431 -21.62 12.08 -37.94
C ARG A 431 -21.86 11.30 -39.24
N GLU A 432 -23.02 11.50 -39.86
CA GLU A 432 -23.31 10.87 -41.15
C GLU A 432 -22.24 11.26 -42.19
N GLY A 433 -21.61 10.23 -42.78
CA GLY A 433 -20.57 10.41 -43.81
C GLY A 433 -19.14 10.57 -43.28
N GLU A 434 -18.91 10.52 -41.97
CA GLU A 434 -17.56 10.47 -41.39
C GLU A 434 -17.10 9.01 -41.17
N ASP A 435 -15.78 8.80 -41.15
CA ASP A 435 -15.17 7.57 -40.67
C ASP A 435 -15.35 7.44 -39.14
N ASP A 436 -15.18 6.23 -38.62
CA ASP A 436 -15.14 6.01 -37.16
C ASP A 436 -14.03 6.84 -36.51
N TYR A 437 -14.30 7.35 -35.31
CA TYR A 437 -13.32 8.13 -34.55
C TYR A 437 -12.16 7.26 -34.05
N ILE A 438 -10.98 7.88 -33.96
CA ILE A 438 -9.75 7.23 -33.49
C ILE A 438 -9.70 7.35 -31.97
N TRP A 439 -10.06 6.28 -31.27
CA TRP A 439 -10.00 6.21 -29.82
C TRP A 439 -8.67 5.66 -29.33
N ASN A 440 -8.14 6.27 -28.27
CA ASN A 440 -7.08 5.63 -27.50
C ASN A 440 -7.65 4.51 -26.62
N TRP A 441 -6.76 3.68 -26.05
CA TRP A 441 -7.14 2.62 -25.12
C TRP A 441 -7.72 3.21 -23.84
N ASP A 442 -7.06 4.27 -23.36
CA ASP A 442 -7.46 5.14 -22.25
C ASP A 442 -7.73 6.53 -22.87
N ALA A 443 -9.00 6.94 -22.89
CA ALA A 443 -9.45 8.14 -23.60
C ALA A 443 -9.80 9.25 -22.60
N PRO A 444 -9.44 10.51 -22.82
CA PRO A 444 -9.66 11.57 -21.83
C PRO A 444 -11.15 11.86 -21.59
N LEU A 445 -11.57 11.86 -20.32
CA LEU A 445 -12.92 12.20 -19.87
C LEU A 445 -12.87 13.17 -18.71
N GLU A 446 -13.66 14.23 -18.82
CA GLU A 446 -13.73 15.27 -17.79
C GLU A 446 -15.17 15.76 -17.60
N VAL A 447 -15.54 16.02 -16.34
CA VAL A 447 -16.79 16.68 -15.95
C VAL A 447 -16.53 18.18 -15.78
N SER A 448 -17.48 19.02 -16.21
CA SER A 448 -17.32 20.46 -16.04
C SER A 448 -17.60 20.90 -14.61
N SER A 449 -16.74 21.77 -14.06
CA SER A 449 -17.00 22.49 -12.81
C SER A 449 -17.92 23.70 -12.99
N HIS A 450 -18.14 24.15 -14.23
CA HIS A 450 -18.90 25.36 -14.55
C HIS A 450 -20.39 25.09 -14.79
N GLN A 451 -20.74 23.91 -15.31
CA GLN A 451 -22.12 23.61 -15.69
C GLN A 451 -22.53 22.19 -15.32
N GLU A 452 -23.66 22.09 -14.60
CA GLU A 452 -24.30 20.83 -14.28
C GLU A 452 -24.59 20.00 -15.55
N GLY A 453 -24.20 18.73 -15.50
CA GLY A 453 -24.42 17.77 -16.59
C GLY A 453 -23.52 17.95 -17.81
N ARG A 454 -22.57 18.90 -17.80
CA ARG A 454 -21.60 19.04 -18.88
C ARG A 454 -20.43 18.06 -18.75
N LEU A 455 -20.08 17.42 -19.87
CA LEU A 455 -18.99 16.46 -19.99
C LEU A 455 -18.18 16.74 -21.24
N TYR A 456 -16.87 16.50 -21.17
CA TYR A 456 -15.99 16.44 -22.31
C TYR A 456 -15.43 15.04 -22.46
N PHE A 457 -15.32 14.59 -23.70
CA PHE A 457 -14.72 13.31 -24.04
C PHE A 457 -13.95 13.43 -25.35
N ALA A 458 -12.83 12.71 -25.50
CA ALA A 458 -11.96 12.92 -26.64
C ALA A 458 -11.50 11.63 -27.34
N ALA A 459 -11.56 11.65 -28.67
CA ALA A 459 -10.94 10.72 -29.61
C ALA A 459 -9.84 11.46 -30.37
N ASN A 460 -9.71 11.33 -31.70
CA ASN A 460 -8.98 12.33 -32.50
C ASN A 460 -9.67 13.70 -32.54
N LYS A 461 -10.94 13.77 -32.13
CA LYS A 461 -11.76 14.99 -31.98
C LYS A 461 -12.25 15.14 -30.54
N VAL A 462 -12.65 16.35 -30.14
CA VAL A 462 -13.23 16.65 -28.83
C VAL A 462 -14.75 16.75 -28.94
N PHE A 463 -15.44 16.12 -27.99
CA PHE A 463 -16.89 16.10 -27.87
C PHE A 463 -17.32 16.80 -26.57
N ARG A 464 -18.40 17.57 -26.64
CA ARG A 464 -19.07 18.15 -25.47
C ARG A 464 -20.50 17.63 -25.37
N SER A 465 -20.89 17.21 -24.17
CA SER A 465 -22.30 17.02 -23.80
C SER A 465 -22.68 18.09 -22.78
N ASP A 466 -23.93 18.54 -22.80
CA ASP A 466 -24.51 19.44 -21.80
C ASP A 466 -25.71 18.76 -21.07
N ASP A 467 -25.88 17.45 -21.25
CA ASP A 467 -27.04 16.68 -20.79
C ASP A 467 -26.67 15.28 -20.25
N ARG A 468 -25.51 15.18 -19.58
CA ARG A 468 -24.97 13.95 -18.96
C ARG A 468 -24.69 12.83 -19.96
N GLY A 469 -24.30 13.18 -21.18
CA GLY A 469 -23.95 12.23 -22.24
C GLY A 469 -25.15 11.67 -23.03
N ASN A 470 -26.35 12.25 -22.88
CA ASN A 470 -27.50 11.83 -23.70
C ASN A 470 -27.37 12.30 -25.15
N SER A 471 -26.69 13.44 -25.36
CA SER A 471 -26.32 13.96 -26.67
C SER A 471 -24.91 14.56 -26.66
N TRP A 472 -24.28 14.59 -27.85
CA TRP A 472 -22.90 15.06 -28.02
C TRP A 472 -22.79 16.03 -29.19
N GLN A 473 -22.07 17.14 -28.95
CA GLN A 473 -21.62 18.08 -29.96
C GLN A 473 -20.13 17.85 -30.25
N VAL A 474 -19.77 17.73 -31.52
CA VAL A 474 -18.37 17.75 -31.97
C VAL A 474 -17.87 19.19 -31.94
N ILE A 475 -16.88 19.49 -31.11
CA ILE A 475 -16.33 20.85 -30.91
C ILE A 475 -14.88 20.97 -31.38
N SER A 476 -14.37 20.01 -32.14
CA SER A 476 -13.10 20.15 -32.85
C SER A 476 -13.12 19.30 -34.12
N GLU A 477 -12.26 19.62 -35.09
CA GLU A 477 -11.86 18.64 -36.10
C GLU A 477 -10.67 17.81 -35.58
N ASP A 478 -10.07 16.97 -36.43
CA ASP A 478 -8.94 16.12 -36.04
C ASP A 478 -7.76 16.97 -35.50
N LEU A 479 -7.43 16.75 -34.22
CA LEU A 479 -6.43 17.51 -33.49
C LEU A 479 -5.01 16.95 -33.60
N SER A 480 -4.84 15.78 -34.21
CA SER A 480 -3.56 15.08 -34.36
C SER A 480 -2.72 15.60 -35.54
N ARG A 481 -1.52 15.05 -35.71
CA ARG A 481 -0.66 15.24 -36.89
C ARG A 481 -1.13 14.43 -38.10
N GLN A 482 -2.08 13.50 -37.93
CA GLN A 482 -2.60 12.62 -38.99
C GLN A 482 -1.49 11.80 -39.68
N ILE A 483 -0.56 11.28 -38.88
CA ILE A 483 0.58 10.49 -39.36
C ILE A 483 0.17 9.05 -39.65
N ASN A 484 0.49 8.55 -40.83
CA ASN A 484 0.39 7.13 -41.12
C ASN A 484 1.46 6.33 -40.34
N ARG A 485 1.06 5.68 -39.23
CA ARG A 485 1.96 4.87 -38.40
C ARG A 485 2.70 3.77 -39.17
N ASN A 486 2.13 3.27 -40.26
CA ASN A 486 2.69 2.14 -41.01
C ASN A 486 3.87 2.54 -41.91
N GLU A 487 4.16 3.83 -42.06
CA GLU A 487 5.33 4.35 -42.80
C GLU A 487 6.50 4.68 -41.86
N LEU A 488 6.27 4.62 -40.55
CA LEU A 488 7.28 4.91 -39.54
C LEU A 488 8.29 3.76 -39.43
N LYS A 489 9.56 4.12 -39.31
CA LYS A 489 10.65 3.16 -39.16
C LYS A 489 10.73 2.64 -37.73
N VAL A 490 10.97 1.35 -37.60
CA VAL A 490 11.26 0.63 -36.36
C VAL A 490 12.45 -0.27 -36.63
N MET A 491 13.48 -0.25 -35.77
CA MET A 491 14.74 -0.98 -36.03
C MET A 491 15.34 -0.63 -37.41
N GLY A 492 15.40 0.67 -37.74
CA GLY A 492 16.00 1.17 -38.98
C GLY A 492 15.21 0.96 -40.29
N ARG A 493 14.05 0.29 -40.26
CA ARG A 493 13.25 -0.01 -41.47
C ARG A 493 11.74 0.10 -41.26
N VAL A 494 10.99 0.16 -42.35
CA VAL A 494 9.53 -0.07 -42.33
C VAL A 494 9.28 -1.57 -42.42
N TRP A 495 8.44 -2.10 -41.53
CA TRP A 495 8.14 -3.53 -41.44
C TRP A 495 6.95 -3.93 -42.31
N SER A 496 6.96 -5.16 -42.84
CA SER A 496 5.82 -5.73 -43.60
C SER A 496 4.56 -5.80 -42.75
N ILE A 497 3.39 -5.83 -43.38
CA ILE A 497 2.12 -6.16 -42.70
C ILE A 497 2.13 -7.58 -42.10
N ASP A 498 2.92 -8.49 -42.67
CA ASP A 498 3.05 -9.88 -42.23
C ASP A 498 4.08 -10.08 -41.10
N ALA A 499 4.65 -8.99 -40.58
CA ALA A 499 5.58 -9.06 -39.45
C ALA A 499 4.87 -9.58 -38.19
N VAL A 500 5.59 -10.35 -37.38
CA VAL A 500 5.05 -10.96 -36.16
C VAL A 500 4.42 -9.90 -35.25
N ALA A 501 3.13 -10.07 -34.98
CA ALA A 501 2.32 -9.23 -34.10
C ALA A 501 2.35 -7.72 -34.44
N LYS A 502 2.55 -7.33 -35.71
CA LYS A 502 2.61 -5.91 -36.10
C LYS A 502 1.37 -5.16 -35.64
N ASN A 503 1.57 -4.09 -34.87
CA ASN A 503 0.52 -3.26 -34.26
C ASN A 503 -0.41 -4.02 -33.26
N GLY A 504 -0.09 -5.25 -32.88
CA GLY A 504 -0.87 -6.01 -31.90
C GLY A 504 -0.94 -5.28 -30.56
N SER A 505 -2.10 -5.35 -29.90
CA SER A 505 -2.37 -4.67 -28.62
C SER A 505 -1.87 -3.21 -28.58
N THR A 506 -2.12 -2.46 -29.65
CA THR A 506 -1.68 -1.06 -29.81
C THR A 506 -2.81 -0.23 -30.39
N SER A 507 -3.20 0.84 -29.69
CA SER A 507 -4.20 1.80 -30.15
C SER A 507 -3.87 2.34 -31.53
N GLN A 508 -4.89 2.78 -32.27
CA GLN A 508 -4.66 3.61 -33.45
C GLN A 508 -3.90 4.88 -33.03
N TYR A 509 -3.03 5.38 -33.89
CA TYR A 509 -2.12 6.48 -33.60
C TYR A 509 -2.70 7.79 -34.14
N GLY A 510 -2.60 8.89 -33.38
CA GLY A 510 -3.24 10.17 -33.69
C GLY A 510 -4.51 10.40 -32.87
N ALA A 511 -4.52 10.02 -31.60
CA ALA A 511 -5.63 10.25 -30.67
C ALA A 511 -5.30 11.39 -29.70
N VAL A 512 -6.33 12.11 -29.22
CA VAL A 512 -6.23 12.91 -27.99
C VAL A 512 -6.16 11.95 -26.80
N VAL A 513 -5.23 12.18 -25.90
CA VAL A 513 -4.90 11.31 -24.76
C VAL A 513 -4.71 12.07 -23.44
N ALA A 514 -4.80 13.40 -23.48
CA ALA A 514 -4.95 14.24 -22.30
C ALA A 514 -5.93 15.37 -22.62
N PHE A 515 -6.75 15.77 -21.65
CA PHE A 515 -7.71 16.87 -21.79
C PHE A 515 -7.89 17.58 -20.45
N SER A 516 -8.09 18.89 -20.47
CA SER A 516 -8.40 19.70 -19.30
C SER A 516 -9.27 20.92 -19.67
N GLU A 517 -10.38 21.11 -18.97
CA GLU A 517 -11.17 22.34 -18.91
C GLU A 517 -10.57 23.25 -17.83
N SER A 518 -10.41 24.53 -18.13
CA SER A 518 -9.96 25.48 -17.13
C SER A 518 -11.00 25.66 -16.02
N PRO A 519 -10.66 25.43 -14.73
CA PRO A 519 -11.58 25.63 -13.62
C PRO A 519 -11.94 27.10 -13.39
N VAL A 520 -11.21 28.05 -14.00
CA VAL A 520 -11.47 29.49 -13.87
C VAL A 520 -12.14 30.12 -15.10
N ASN A 521 -12.15 29.44 -16.26
CA ASN A 521 -12.82 29.92 -17.48
C ASN A 521 -13.27 28.76 -18.38
N GLU A 522 -14.58 28.52 -18.44
CA GLU A 522 -15.22 27.44 -19.24
C GLU A 522 -14.88 27.44 -20.74
N ASN A 523 -14.37 28.56 -21.29
CA ASN A 523 -14.04 28.65 -22.71
C ASN A 523 -12.60 28.21 -23.03
N VAL A 524 -11.78 27.99 -22.00
CA VAL A 524 -10.39 27.56 -22.16
C VAL A 524 -10.31 26.05 -22.01
N LEU A 525 -10.06 25.35 -23.11
CA LEU A 525 -9.90 23.89 -23.16
C LEU A 525 -8.54 23.55 -23.75
N ILE A 526 -7.87 22.57 -23.16
CA ILE A 526 -6.54 22.12 -23.56
C ILE A 526 -6.60 20.63 -23.87
N ALA A 527 -6.04 20.23 -25.00
CA ALA A 527 -5.96 18.84 -25.43
C ALA A 527 -4.50 18.47 -25.77
N GLY A 528 -4.09 17.26 -25.40
CA GLY A 528 -2.79 16.66 -25.70
C GLY A 528 -2.95 15.38 -26.52
N THR A 529 -2.08 15.15 -27.50
CA THR A 529 -2.17 13.98 -28.39
C THR A 529 -1.04 12.96 -28.18
N ASP A 530 -1.30 11.71 -28.55
CA ASP A 530 -0.30 10.64 -28.51
C ASP A 530 0.85 10.84 -29.51
N ASP A 531 0.68 11.77 -30.46
CA ASP A 531 1.68 12.23 -31.43
C ASP A 531 2.32 13.59 -31.09
N GLY A 532 2.17 14.03 -29.84
CA GLY A 532 2.99 15.09 -29.23
C GLY A 532 2.59 16.50 -29.61
N LEU A 533 1.30 16.75 -29.89
CA LEU A 533 0.75 18.09 -30.05
C LEU A 533 -0.01 18.51 -28.79
N ILE A 534 0.09 19.80 -28.49
CA ILE A 534 -0.83 20.50 -27.60
C ILE A 534 -1.77 21.35 -28.46
N GLN A 535 -3.05 21.34 -28.12
CA GLN A 535 -4.09 22.12 -28.79
C GLN A 535 -4.84 22.91 -27.73
N ILE A 536 -5.02 24.21 -27.94
CA ILE A 536 -5.76 25.07 -27.01
C ILE A 536 -6.83 25.87 -27.73
N THR A 537 -8.00 25.99 -27.11
CA THR A 537 -9.06 26.91 -27.50
C THR A 537 -9.34 27.87 -26.36
N THR A 538 -9.79 29.09 -26.68
CA THR A 538 -10.23 30.10 -25.69
C THR A 538 -11.62 30.63 -26.02
N ASP A 539 -12.36 29.94 -26.89
CA ASP A 539 -13.70 30.30 -27.37
C ASP A 539 -14.67 29.11 -27.33
N GLY A 540 -14.42 28.16 -26.42
CA GLY A 540 -15.30 27.01 -26.17
C GLY A 540 -15.28 25.97 -27.29
N GLY A 541 -14.16 25.85 -28.00
CA GLY A 541 -13.94 24.87 -29.07
C GLY A 541 -14.25 25.38 -30.48
N GLN A 542 -14.54 26.66 -30.69
CA GLN A 542 -14.81 27.17 -32.04
C GLN A 542 -13.52 27.24 -32.87
N ASN A 543 -12.40 27.64 -32.25
CA ASN A 543 -11.08 27.68 -32.87
C ASN A 543 -10.04 27.04 -31.95
N TRP A 544 -9.18 26.21 -32.55
CA TRP A 544 -8.09 25.51 -31.86
C TRP A 544 -6.73 25.97 -32.39
N LYS A 545 -5.83 26.30 -31.47
CA LYS A 545 -4.44 26.68 -31.75
C LYS A 545 -3.52 25.52 -31.43
N LYS A 546 -2.80 25.05 -32.46
CA LYS A 546 -1.74 24.04 -32.34
C LYS A 546 -0.48 24.63 -31.71
N ILE A 547 0.11 23.92 -30.75
CA ILE A 547 1.34 24.30 -30.05
C ILE A 547 2.32 23.10 -30.04
N GLU A 548 3.59 23.39 -30.30
CA GLU A 548 4.71 22.47 -30.12
C GLU A 548 5.66 23.06 -29.08
N VAL A 549 5.99 22.30 -28.03
CA VAL A 549 6.76 22.80 -26.89
C VAL A 549 8.27 22.68 -27.18
N PRO A 550 9.04 23.78 -27.15
CA PRO A 550 10.48 23.72 -27.39
C PRO A 550 11.22 22.88 -26.34
N GLY A 551 12.20 22.08 -26.78
CA GLY A 551 13.01 21.24 -25.90
C GLY A 551 12.41 19.87 -25.57
N VAL A 552 11.21 19.57 -26.06
CA VAL A 552 10.60 18.24 -26.01
C VAL A 552 10.90 17.49 -27.31
N PRO A 553 11.32 16.21 -27.27
CA PRO A 553 11.50 15.41 -28.47
C PRO A 553 10.23 15.32 -29.32
N GLU A 554 10.37 15.34 -30.64
CA GLU A 554 9.23 15.32 -31.56
C GLU A 554 8.38 14.04 -31.35
N ARG A 555 7.06 14.19 -31.31
CA ARG A 555 6.08 13.09 -31.10
C ARG A 555 6.18 12.39 -29.75
N THR A 556 6.71 13.07 -28.74
CA THR A 556 6.63 12.57 -27.36
C THR A 556 5.16 12.53 -26.91
N TYR A 557 4.76 11.44 -26.27
CA TYR A 557 3.39 11.25 -25.77
C TYR A 557 3.05 12.34 -24.74
N VAL A 558 1.96 13.08 -24.95
CA VAL A 558 1.44 14.02 -23.94
C VAL A 558 0.72 13.21 -22.88
N ASN A 559 1.35 12.95 -21.74
CA ASN A 559 0.74 12.11 -20.71
C ASN A 559 -0.38 12.84 -19.97
N GLU A 560 -0.22 14.16 -19.77
CA GLU A 560 -1.22 14.97 -19.08
C GLU A 560 -1.11 16.45 -19.47
N VAL A 561 -2.26 17.13 -19.45
CA VAL A 561 -2.39 18.58 -19.49
C VAL A 561 -3.25 18.99 -18.30
N LEU A 562 -2.85 20.03 -17.56
CA LEU A 562 -3.58 20.51 -16.39
C LEU A 562 -3.74 22.02 -16.48
N ALA A 563 -4.98 22.49 -16.64
CA ALA A 563 -5.29 23.91 -16.52
C ALA A 563 -5.18 24.36 -15.06
N SER A 564 -4.65 25.56 -14.83
CA SER A 564 -4.44 26.05 -13.46
C SER A 564 -5.76 26.37 -12.74
N HIS A 565 -5.80 26.02 -11.45
CA HIS A 565 -6.86 26.42 -10.51
C HIS A 565 -6.90 27.94 -10.26
N HIS A 566 -5.83 28.65 -10.61
CA HIS A 566 -5.62 30.05 -10.21
C HIS A 566 -5.61 31.04 -11.38
N SER A 567 -5.43 30.58 -12.62
CA SER A 567 -5.30 31.48 -13.77
C SER A 567 -5.63 30.83 -15.12
N GLU A 568 -6.43 31.51 -15.94
CA GLU A 568 -6.77 31.08 -17.31
C GLU A 568 -5.58 31.06 -18.27
N ASN A 569 -4.47 31.75 -17.94
CA ASN A 569 -3.28 31.82 -18.78
C ASN A 569 -2.20 30.80 -18.38
N VAL A 570 -2.41 30.09 -17.27
CA VAL A 570 -1.46 29.13 -16.73
C VAL A 570 -1.97 27.72 -16.97
N PHE A 571 -1.12 26.88 -17.53
CA PHE A 571 -1.35 25.44 -17.56
C PHE A 571 -0.03 24.69 -17.60
N TYR A 572 -0.11 23.43 -17.21
CA TYR A 572 1.01 22.51 -17.08
C TYR A 572 0.88 21.37 -18.08
N VAL A 573 2.01 20.80 -18.48
CA VAL A 573 2.05 19.65 -19.37
C VAL A 573 3.12 18.67 -18.90
N ALA A 574 2.75 17.40 -18.77
CA ALA A 574 3.67 16.30 -18.58
C ALA A 574 3.79 15.50 -19.89
N PHE A 575 5.02 15.37 -20.40
CA PHE A 575 5.34 14.53 -21.53
C PHE A 575 6.06 13.26 -21.07
N ASN A 576 5.78 12.14 -21.73
CA ASN A 576 6.41 10.86 -21.42
C ASN A 576 7.07 10.25 -22.67
N ASN A 577 8.41 10.15 -22.65
CA ASN A 577 9.21 9.68 -23.78
C ASN A 577 9.82 8.28 -23.57
N HIS A 578 9.44 7.56 -22.50
CA HIS A 578 10.07 6.26 -22.17
C HIS A 578 9.90 5.23 -23.30
N LYS A 579 8.80 5.32 -24.07
CA LYS A 579 8.54 4.45 -25.24
C LYS A 579 9.47 4.70 -26.43
N ASN A 580 10.45 5.59 -26.28
CA ASN A 580 11.58 5.79 -27.19
C ASN A 580 12.94 5.51 -26.51
N GLY A 581 12.95 4.93 -25.31
CA GLY A 581 14.16 4.68 -24.51
C GLY A 581 14.70 5.89 -23.75
N ASP A 582 13.88 6.93 -23.58
CA ASP A 582 14.24 8.16 -22.89
C ASP A 582 13.40 8.33 -21.62
N PHE A 583 14.01 8.03 -20.47
CA PHE A 583 13.34 7.97 -19.17
C PHE A 583 13.33 9.31 -18.41
N LYS A 584 13.77 10.39 -19.07
CA LYS A 584 13.84 11.72 -18.46
C LYS A 584 12.45 12.26 -18.15
N PRO A 585 12.30 13.02 -17.06
CA PRO A 585 11.10 13.81 -16.84
C PRO A 585 11.03 14.93 -17.88
N TYR A 586 9.82 15.26 -18.32
CA TYR A 586 9.54 16.38 -19.21
C TYR A 586 8.28 17.09 -18.73
N VAL A 587 8.45 18.01 -17.79
CA VAL A 587 7.37 18.78 -17.20
C VAL A 587 7.55 20.25 -17.52
N PHE A 588 6.49 20.87 -18.03
CA PHE A 588 6.53 22.25 -18.47
C PHE A 588 5.33 23.04 -17.96
N LYS A 589 5.53 24.34 -17.75
CA LYS A 589 4.51 25.31 -17.41
C LYS A 589 4.54 26.45 -18.42
N THR A 590 3.37 26.95 -18.78
CA THR A 590 3.22 28.25 -19.44
C THR A 590 2.50 29.20 -18.48
N THR A 591 2.76 30.50 -18.62
CA THR A 591 2.03 31.56 -17.89
C THR A 591 1.37 32.58 -18.82
N ASP A 592 1.36 32.34 -20.12
CA ASP A 592 0.87 33.27 -21.15
C ASP A 592 0.00 32.60 -22.22
N GLY A 593 -0.73 31.53 -21.86
CA GLY A 593 -1.62 30.82 -22.79
C GLY A 593 -0.87 30.00 -23.86
N GLY A 594 0.31 29.47 -23.51
CA GLY A 594 1.10 28.57 -24.34
C GLY A 594 1.97 29.26 -25.39
N ASN A 595 2.27 30.55 -25.21
CA ASN A 595 3.18 31.29 -26.09
C ASN A 595 4.66 31.11 -25.69
N SER A 596 4.93 30.94 -24.39
CA SER A 596 6.26 30.62 -23.86
C SER A 596 6.19 29.54 -22.79
N TRP A 597 7.32 28.86 -22.55
CA TRP A 597 7.38 27.65 -21.74
C TRP A 597 8.55 27.66 -20.76
N ILE A 598 8.28 27.21 -19.54
CA ILE A 598 9.22 27.06 -18.43
C ILE A 598 9.35 25.57 -18.16
N ASN A 599 10.58 25.05 -18.15
CA ASN A 599 10.85 23.66 -17.76
C ASN A 599 10.83 23.54 -16.24
N LEU A 600 10.06 22.58 -15.72
CA LEU A 600 9.90 22.31 -14.29
C LEU A 600 10.59 21.02 -13.83
N ASN A 601 11.49 20.44 -14.63
CA ASN A 601 12.17 19.20 -14.24
C ASN A 601 13.02 19.38 -12.97
N ALA A 602 13.70 20.53 -12.87
CA ALA A 602 14.56 20.91 -11.75
C ALA A 602 15.46 19.75 -11.26
N ASN A 603 15.23 19.24 -10.05
CA ASN A 603 15.97 18.16 -9.40
C ASN A 603 15.25 16.80 -9.41
N LEU A 604 14.21 16.62 -10.24
CA LEU A 604 13.59 15.30 -10.44
C LEU A 604 14.64 14.29 -10.97
N PRO A 605 14.55 13.00 -10.59
CA PRO A 605 15.48 11.98 -11.07
C PRO A 605 15.48 11.88 -12.61
N GLU A 606 16.66 11.74 -13.22
CA GLU A 606 16.78 11.57 -14.68
C GLU A 606 16.14 10.27 -15.20
N ARG A 607 16.05 9.23 -14.35
CA ARG A 607 15.29 8.01 -14.64
C ARG A 607 14.10 7.96 -13.70
N GLY A 608 12.92 8.24 -14.23
CA GLY A 608 11.69 8.35 -13.44
C GLY A 608 10.67 9.19 -14.17
N SER A 609 10.26 8.73 -15.36
CA SER A 609 9.29 9.43 -16.20
C SER A 609 8.06 9.87 -15.39
N VAL A 610 7.55 11.04 -15.75
CA VAL A 610 6.39 11.66 -15.09
C VAL A 610 5.11 11.15 -15.75
N TYR A 611 4.11 10.89 -14.91
CA TYR A 611 2.77 10.49 -15.34
C TYR A 611 1.72 11.51 -14.94
N ALA A 612 1.83 12.06 -13.72
CA ALA A 612 0.83 12.95 -13.16
C ALA A 612 1.42 14.28 -12.68
N ILE A 613 0.66 15.36 -12.78
CA ILE A 613 0.85 16.66 -12.17
C ILE A 613 -0.48 17.14 -11.59
N GLU A 614 -0.45 17.70 -10.38
CA GLU A 614 -1.62 18.30 -9.75
C GLU A 614 -1.23 19.61 -9.07
N GLU A 615 -2.11 20.61 -9.10
CA GLU A 615 -1.90 21.93 -8.51
C GLU A 615 -2.82 22.11 -7.30
N ASP A 616 -2.28 22.59 -6.19
CA ASP A 616 -3.09 22.82 -5.00
C ASP A 616 -4.19 23.87 -5.25
N HIS A 617 -5.41 23.56 -4.81
CA HIS A 617 -6.59 24.40 -4.97
C HIS A 617 -6.55 25.73 -4.18
N ILE A 618 -5.56 25.97 -3.30
CA ILE A 618 -5.43 27.22 -2.52
C ILE A 618 -4.12 27.97 -2.83
N ASP A 619 -2.99 27.28 -2.92
CA ASP A 619 -1.66 27.85 -3.12
C ASP A 619 -1.07 27.43 -4.48
N ALA A 620 -1.04 28.38 -5.43
CA ALA A 620 -0.53 28.17 -6.79
C ALA A 620 0.95 27.74 -6.88
N ASP A 621 1.72 27.89 -5.79
CA ASP A 621 3.12 27.44 -5.74
C ASP A 621 3.27 25.99 -5.23
N LEU A 622 2.21 25.40 -4.69
CA LEU A 622 2.20 24.00 -4.24
C LEU A 622 1.76 23.07 -5.37
N LEU A 623 2.68 22.25 -5.85
CA LEU A 623 2.50 21.30 -6.95
C LEU A 623 2.86 19.89 -6.48
N PHE A 624 2.19 18.90 -7.06
CA PHE A 624 2.46 17.47 -6.86
C PHE A 624 2.82 16.81 -8.19
N ILE A 625 3.73 15.84 -8.17
CA ILE A 625 4.13 15.06 -9.35
C ILE A 625 4.18 13.58 -9.04
N GLY A 626 3.46 12.79 -9.83
CA GLY A 626 3.51 11.33 -9.86
C GLY A 626 4.53 10.84 -10.89
N THR A 627 5.45 9.96 -10.46
CA THR A 627 6.51 9.40 -11.31
C THR A 627 6.48 7.88 -11.32
N GLU A 628 7.32 7.27 -12.16
CA GLU A 628 7.59 5.82 -12.15
C GLU A 628 7.96 5.30 -10.74
N PHE A 629 8.62 6.09 -9.90
CA PHE A 629 9.20 5.61 -8.63
C PHE A 629 8.72 6.40 -7.40
N GLY A 630 7.55 7.02 -7.49
CA GLY A 630 6.84 7.59 -6.35
C GLY A 630 6.33 9.02 -6.58
N LEU A 631 5.95 9.66 -5.47
CA LEU A 631 5.34 10.99 -5.42
C LEU A 631 6.33 12.06 -4.98
N PHE A 632 6.28 13.22 -5.62
CA PHE A 632 7.02 14.42 -5.26
C PHE A 632 6.09 15.60 -5.05
N PHE A 633 6.51 16.56 -4.22
CA PHE A 633 5.85 17.85 -4.12
C PHE A 633 6.88 18.99 -4.22
N SER A 634 6.41 20.14 -4.65
CA SER A 634 7.14 21.40 -4.67
C SER A 634 6.25 22.46 -4.04
N ASN A 635 6.78 23.34 -3.21
CA ASN A 635 6.06 24.48 -2.65
C ASN A 635 6.68 25.83 -3.02
N ASP A 636 7.39 25.86 -4.15
CA ASP A 636 8.02 27.04 -4.75
C ASP A 636 7.76 27.14 -6.28
N GLY A 637 6.64 26.55 -6.74
CA GLY A 637 6.21 26.61 -8.14
C GLY A 637 7.00 25.72 -9.10
N GLY A 638 7.65 24.67 -8.61
CA GLY A 638 8.36 23.65 -9.38
C GLY A 638 9.86 23.92 -9.52
N GLN A 639 10.42 24.77 -8.66
CA GLN A 639 11.87 25.06 -8.67
C GLN A 639 12.67 24.02 -7.89
N GLU A 640 12.06 23.39 -6.87
CA GLU A 640 12.64 22.27 -6.14
C GLU A 640 11.59 21.23 -5.73
N TRP A 641 11.84 19.97 -6.10
CA TRP A 641 11.01 18.82 -5.77
C TRP A 641 11.54 18.04 -4.57
N LYS A 642 10.63 17.66 -3.68
CA LYS A 642 10.88 16.88 -2.48
C LYS A 642 10.02 15.60 -2.53
N GLN A 643 10.64 14.43 -2.34
CA GLN A 643 9.93 13.15 -2.44
C GLN A 643 9.12 12.86 -1.15
N LEU A 644 7.87 12.45 -1.30
CA LEU A 644 7.02 11.96 -0.21
C LEU A 644 7.17 10.43 -0.10
N LYS A 645 8.03 9.98 0.82
CA LYS A 645 8.35 8.54 1.01
C LYS A 645 7.65 7.86 2.18
N ALA A 646 7.14 8.63 3.14
CA ALA A 646 6.60 8.05 4.36
C ALA A 646 5.27 7.34 4.06
N GLY A 647 5.21 6.03 4.31
CA GLY A 647 4.01 5.22 4.08
C GLY A 647 3.78 4.76 2.63
N LEU A 648 4.66 5.14 1.69
CA LEU A 648 4.56 4.79 0.28
C LEU A 648 5.78 3.95 -0.16
N PRO A 649 5.60 2.75 -0.74
CA PRO A 649 6.71 1.96 -1.29
C PRO A 649 7.27 2.62 -2.56
N THR A 650 8.41 2.14 -3.05
CA THR A 650 8.79 2.41 -4.45
C THR A 650 7.68 1.86 -5.33
N THR A 651 6.95 2.72 -6.04
CA THR A 651 5.84 2.33 -6.91
C THR A 651 5.56 3.46 -7.90
N MET A 652 4.99 3.11 -9.05
CA MET A 652 4.48 4.10 -9.99
C MET A 652 3.20 4.74 -9.47
N ILE A 653 3.16 6.08 -9.52
CA ILE A 653 1.98 6.89 -9.27
C ILE A 653 1.49 7.42 -10.62
N ARG A 654 0.38 6.85 -11.10
CA ARG A 654 -0.16 7.11 -12.44
C ARG A 654 -0.97 8.39 -12.51
N ASP A 655 -1.63 8.73 -11.41
CA ASP A 655 -2.62 9.81 -11.35
C ASP A 655 -2.78 10.30 -9.91
N ILE A 656 -3.19 11.56 -9.76
CA ILE A 656 -3.35 12.24 -8.47
C ILE A 656 -4.66 13.00 -8.50
N ALA A 657 -5.45 12.94 -7.43
CA ALA A 657 -6.61 13.79 -7.24
C ALA A 657 -6.56 14.47 -5.87
N ILE A 658 -7.08 15.69 -5.81
CA ILE A 658 -7.27 16.43 -4.56
C ILE A 658 -8.74 16.37 -4.15
N GLN A 659 -9.00 15.96 -2.92
CA GLN A 659 -10.27 16.20 -2.27
C GLN A 659 -10.19 17.54 -1.54
N GLU A 660 -10.81 18.57 -2.11
CA GLU A 660 -10.64 19.97 -1.66
C GLU A 660 -11.18 20.23 -0.25
N ARG A 661 -12.38 19.72 0.06
CA ARG A 661 -13.05 19.92 1.38
C ARG A 661 -12.17 19.41 2.52
N GLU A 662 -11.54 18.27 2.34
CA GLU A 662 -10.74 17.59 3.36
C GLU A 662 -9.27 18.01 3.31
N ASN A 663 -8.79 18.57 2.19
CA ASN A 663 -7.38 18.73 1.84
C ASN A 663 -6.65 17.37 1.81
N ASP A 664 -7.31 16.34 1.30
CA ASP A 664 -6.72 15.00 1.16
C ASP A 664 -6.11 14.85 -0.23
N LEU A 665 -4.95 14.21 -0.32
CA LEU A 665 -4.29 13.88 -1.59
C LEU A 665 -4.45 12.39 -1.85
N VAL A 666 -5.14 12.04 -2.94
CA VAL A 666 -5.45 10.65 -3.31
C VAL A 666 -4.61 10.24 -4.50
N LEU A 667 -3.95 9.08 -4.42
CA LEU A 667 -2.99 8.61 -5.41
C LEU A 667 -3.45 7.29 -6.03
N ALA A 668 -3.53 7.23 -7.36
CA ALA A 668 -3.62 5.96 -8.10
C ALA A 668 -2.23 5.35 -8.23
N SER A 669 -1.98 4.23 -7.54
CA SER A 669 -0.79 3.43 -7.79
C SER A 669 -1.08 2.29 -8.76
N PHE A 670 -0.08 1.95 -9.57
CA PHE A 670 -0.20 0.84 -10.51
C PHE A 670 0.37 -0.44 -9.91
N GLY A 671 -0.36 -1.06 -8.98
CA GLY A 671 0.00 -2.36 -8.39
C GLY A 671 0.03 -2.37 -6.86
N ARG A 672 -0.40 -1.30 -6.19
CA ARG A 672 -0.54 -1.21 -4.72
C ARG A 672 -1.86 -0.54 -4.28
N GLY A 673 -2.85 -0.44 -5.17
CA GLY A 673 -4.15 0.17 -4.87
C GLY A 673 -4.13 1.70 -4.78
N PHE A 674 -5.06 2.28 -4.03
CA PHE A 674 -5.06 3.72 -3.74
C PHE A 674 -4.34 4.03 -2.42
N TYR A 675 -3.75 5.22 -2.36
CA TYR A 675 -3.25 5.82 -1.12
C TYR A 675 -3.96 7.15 -0.89
N VAL A 676 -4.30 7.43 0.38
CA VAL A 676 -4.84 8.73 0.81
C VAL A 676 -3.85 9.33 1.80
N LEU A 677 -3.30 10.50 1.48
CA LEU A 677 -2.61 11.34 2.47
C LEU A 677 -3.64 12.28 3.08
N ASP A 678 -4.11 11.96 4.28
CA ASP A 678 -5.06 12.80 5.00
C ASP A 678 -4.42 14.16 5.33
N ASP A 679 -5.09 15.26 4.96
CA ASP A 679 -4.68 16.62 5.23
C ASP A 679 -3.22 16.95 4.84
N TYR A 680 -2.99 17.25 3.55
CA TYR A 680 -1.71 17.70 3.04
C TYR A 680 -1.47 19.21 3.25
N SER A 681 -2.45 19.97 3.77
CA SER A 681 -2.46 21.43 3.78
C SER A 681 -1.22 22.07 4.42
N VAL A 682 -0.58 21.38 5.36
CA VAL A 682 0.66 21.80 6.01
C VAL A 682 1.82 22.02 5.04
N LEU A 683 1.84 21.32 3.89
CA LEU A 683 2.88 21.42 2.86
C LEU A 683 2.94 22.82 2.23
N ARG A 684 1.81 23.56 2.17
CA ARG A 684 1.75 24.96 1.72
C ARG A 684 2.72 25.86 2.50
N SER A 685 2.84 25.60 3.80
CA SER A 685 3.62 26.41 4.74
C SER A 685 5.04 25.92 5.02
N LEU A 686 5.45 24.77 4.45
CA LEU A 686 6.75 24.14 4.74
C LEU A 686 7.87 24.65 3.82
N LYS A 687 8.06 25.97 3.74
CA LYS A 687 9.09 26.56 2.85
C LYS A 687 10.49 26.30 3.40
N ASN A 688 11.51 26.31 2.54
CA ASN A 688 12.90 26.04 2.97
C ASN A 688 13.38 26.98 4.10
N ALA A 689 12.89 28.22 4.15
CA ALA A 689 13.19 29.18 5.23
C ALA A 689 12.50 28.85 6.57
N ASP A 690 11.39 28.09 6.57
CA ASP A 690 10.71 27.64 7.79
C ASP A 690 11.43 26.44 8.44
N LEU A 691 12.26 25.73 7.67
CA LEU A 691 13.11 24.63 8.15
C LEU A 691 14.32 25.12 8.95
N ASP A 692 14.50 26.44 9.09
CA ASP A 692 15.58 27.01 9.90
C ASP A 692 15.27 27.00 11.41
N GLN A 693 14.02 26.83 11.83
CA GLN A 693 13.65 26.65 13.23
C GLN A 693 13.89 25.20 13.69
N ASP A 694 14.41 25.00 14.92
CA ASP A 694 14.74 23.67 15.45
C ASP A 694 13.55 22.71 15.48
N THR A 695 12.34 23.20 15.82
CA THR A 695 11.10 22.40 15.86
C THR A 695 9.88 23.32 15.73
N LYS A 696 8.85 22.90 14.97
CA LYS A 696 7.64 23.71 14.70
C LYS A 696 6.36 22.87 14.79
N LEU A 697 5.34 23.38 15.47
CA LEU A 697 4.00 22.80 15.51
C LEU A 697 3.18 23.39 14.35
N LEU A 698 2.69 22.54 13.47
CA LEU A 698 1.95 22.98 12.28
C LEU A 698 0.46 23.14 12.60
N ALA A 699 -0.28 23.77 11.68
CA ALA A 699 -1.72 23.91 11.82
C ALA A 699 -2.39 22.54 12.00
N VAL A 700 -3.47 22.51 12.79
CA VAL A 700 -4.26 21.31 13.06
C VAL A 700 -5.61 21.53 12.41
N ARG A 701 -5.99 20.64 11.48
CA ARG A 701 -7.32 20.63 10.88
C ARG A 701 -8.39 20.33 11.93
N ASP A 702 -9.57 20.91 11.76
CA ASP A 702 -10.74 20.58 12.57
C ASP A 702 -11.02 19.07 12.51
N ALA A 703 -11.23 18.45 13.67
CA ALA A 703 -11.38 17.01 13.82
C ALA A 703 -12.85 16.62 13.86
N LYS A 704 -13.20 15.49 13.23
CA LYS A 704 -14.56 14.92 13.29
C LYS A 704 -14.64 13.88 14.42
N THR A 705 -15.72 13.90 15.21
CA THR A 705 -15.95 12.95 16.30
C THR A 705 -17.22 12.12 16.09
N TRP A 706 -17.07 10.81 16.33
CA TRP A 706 -18.14 9.83 16.40
C TRP A 706 -17.70 8.63 17.25
N GLU A 707 -18.63 7.72 17.52
CA GLU A 707 -18.33 6.44 18.17
C GLU A 707 -18.31 5.34 17.10
N TRP A 708 -17.26 4.53 17.10
CA TRP A 708 -17.08 3.45 16.14
C TRP A 708 -18.24 2.46 16.15
N SER A 709 -18.63 1.99 14.96
CA SER A 709 -19.41 0.76 14.83
C SER A 709 -18.51 -0.47 14.83
N THR A 710 -19.06 -1.61 15.25
CA THR A 710 -18.40 -2.92 15.24
C THR A 710 -19.38 -3.95 14.64
N PRO A 711 -19.69 -3.89 13.33
CA PRO A 711 -20.62 -4.81 12.69
C PRO A 711 -20.26 -6.29 12.89
N TYR A 712 -18.96 -6.62 13.03
CA TYR A 712 -18.49 -7.97 13.33
C TYR A 712 -18.36 -8.29 14.83
N GLY A 713 -18.86 -7.41 15.70
CA GLY A 713 -18.92 -7.59 17.16
C GLY A 713 -17.69 -7.16 17.95
N LEU A 714 -16.50 -7.10 17.33
CA LEU A 714 -15.25 -6.60 17.91
C LEU A 714 -14.50 -5.72 16.89
N PRO A 715 -13.55 -4.86 17.30
CA PRO A 715 -12.68 -4.11 16.37
C PRO A 715 -11.74 -4.99 15.54
N GLY A 716 -11.15 -4.43 14.47
CA GLY A 716 -10.21 -5.11 13.58
C GLY A 716 -10.86 -6.28 12.83
N LYS A 717 -10.13 -7.38 12.59
CA LYS A 717 -10.67 -8.54 11.85
C LYS A 717 -11.73 -9.34 12.64
N ALA A 718 -11.95 -9.02 13.91
CA ALA A 718 -12.88 -9.74 14.79
C ALA A 718 -12.73 -11.27 14.71
N PHE A 719 -13.76 -11.98 14.23
CA PHE A 719 -13.79 -13.43 14.08
C PHE A 719 -13.69 -13.91 12.63
N GLN A 720 -13.25 -13.05 11.69
CA GLN A 720 -13.20 -13.38 10.27
C GLN A 720 -11.97 -14.23 9.88
N GLY A 721 -10.92 -14.26 10.71
CA GLY A 721 -9.66 -14.94 10.40
C GLY A 721 -8.57 -14.00 9.88
N ASP A 722 -7.35 -14.51 9.73
CA ASP A 722 -6.18 -13.69 9.34
C ASP A 722 -6.11 -13.42 7.83
N ASP A 723 -6.83 -14.19 7.02
CA ASP A 723 -7.00 -14.01 5.58
C ASP A 723 -8.06 -12.96 5.21
N PHE A 724 -8.87 -12.51 6.16
CA PHE A 724 -9.77 -11.38 5.92
C PHE A 724 -8.97 -10.10 5.67
N TYR A 725 -9.18 -9.46 4.51
CA TYR A 725 -8.54 -8.20 4.18
C TYR A 725 -9.27 -7.02 4.84
N GLN A 726 -8.51 -6.09 5.40
CA GLN A 726 -9.00 -4.80 5.86
C GLN A 726 -7.99 -3.73 5.48
N GLY A 727 -8.46 -2.69 4.79
CA GLY A 727 -7.72 -1.45 4.61
C GLY A 727 -7.73 -0.60 5.89
N ASP A 728 -6.73 0.25 6.03
CA ASP A 728 -6.69 1.24 7.10
C ASP A 728 -7.89 2.19 7.00
N ASN A 729 -8.37 2.67 8.14
CA ASN A 729 -9.52 3.57 8.23
C ASN A 729 -9.24 4.66 9.27
N MET A 730 -9.20 5.93 8.84
CA MET A 730 -8.97 7.06 9.75
C MET A 730 -10.13 7.20 10.74
N GLY A 731 -9.79 7.34 12.02
CA GLY A 731 -10.77 7.36 13.10
C GLY A 731 -11.32 8.73 13.50
N PRO A 732 -12.13 8.78 14.57
CA PRO A 732 -12.52 10.02 15.24
C PRO A 732 -11.30 10.58 15.98
N GLU A 733 -10.37 11.17 15.23
CA GLU A 733 -9.09 11.62 15.73
C GLU A 733 -8.68 13.00 15.21
N ALA A 734 -7.94 13.75 16.03
CA ALA A 734 -7.27 14.98 15.59
C ALA A 734 -5.85 14.65 15.12
N LEU A 735 -5.51 15.08 13.89
CA LEU A 735 -4.19 14.92 13.30
C LEU A 735 -3.28 16.07 13.72
N ILE A 736 -2.30 15.82 14.59
CA ILE A 736 -1.36 16.83 15.05
C ILE A 736 -0.04 16.65 14.30
N THR A 737 0.23 17.55 13.37
CA THR A 737 1.44 17.52 12.53
C THR A 737 2.50 18.48 13.06
N PHE A 738 3.76 18.05 13.07
CA PHE A 738 4.89 18.84 13.57
C PHE A 738 6.17 18.54 12.78
N TYR A 739 7.09 19.50 12.75
CA TYR A 739 8.39 19.38 12.09
C TYR A 739 9.51 19.41 13.13
N VAL A 740 10.48 18.51 13.02
CA VAL A 740 11.72 18.50 13.81
C VAL A 740 12.90 18.61 12.84
N LYS A 741 13.71 19.67 12.97
CA LYS A 741 14.83 19.93 12.05
C LYS A 741 15.94 18.92 12.19
N ASP A 742 16.53 18.89 13.38
CA ASP A 742 17.69 18.08 13.69
C ASP A 742 17.34 17.00 14.69
N LYS A 743 18.06 15.88 14.60
CA LYS A 743 17.94 14.83 15.62
C LYS A 743 18.32 15.43 16.97
N ILE A 744 17.47 15.26 17.97
CA ILE A 744 17.80 15.64 19.34
C ILE A 744 18.77 14.59 19.89
N GLU A 745 20.07 14.83 19.76
CA GLU A 745 21.11 13.88 20.12
C GLU A 745 21.19 13.62 21.63
N THR A 746 21.32 12.33 21.97
CA THR A 746 21.76 11.84 23.29
C THR A 746 23.29 11.80 23.38
N LEU A 747 23.85 11.64 24.59
CA LEU A 747 25.26 11.35 24.81
C LEU A 747 25.68 10.08 24.06
N GLU A 748 24.83 9.05 24.07
CA GLU A 748 25.08 7.81 23.33
C GLU A 748 25.15 8.05 21.82
N ASP A 749 24.24 8.86 21.26
CA ASP A 749 24.25 9.22 19.85
C ASP A 749 25.54 9.93 19.45
N LYS A 750 25.93 10.95 20.21
CA LYS A 750 27.16 11.72 19.96
C LYS A 750 28.38 10.82 19.97
N ARG A 751 28.47 9.92 20.95
CA ARG A 751 29.56 8.95 21.02
C ARG A 751 29.55 8.01 19.81
N LYS A 752 28.40 7.43 19.45
CA LYS A 752 28.28 6.51 18.31
C LYS A 752 28.63 7.19 16.99
N GLU A 753 28.26 8.45 16.83
CA GLU A 753 28.58 9.23 15.63
C GLU A 753 30.08 9.54 15.54
N GLU A 754 30.71 9.94 16.64
CA GLU A 754 32.16 10.12 16.72
C GLU A 754 32.90 8.78 16.46
N GLN A 755 32.45 7.69 17.07
CA GLN A 755 32.97 6.35 16.83
C GLN A 755 32.89 5.97 15.35
N LYS A 756 31.72 6.12 14.72
CA LYS A 756 31.51 5.80 13.31
C LYS A 756 32.43 6.63 12.40
N LYS A 757 32.66 7.90 12.76
CA LYS A 757 33.61 8.78 12.05
C LYS A 757 35.05 8.29 12.18
N LEU A 758 35.49 7.90 13.39
CA LEU A 758 36.82 7.36 13.63
C LEU A 758 37.05 6.02 12.92
N GLU A 759 36.08 5.10 12.98
CA GLU A 759 36.12 3.81 12.29
C GLU A 759 36.22 3.99 10.77
N LYS A 760 35.43 4.90 10.20
CA LYS A 760 35.47 5.24 8.77
C LYS A 760 36.84 5.82 8.36
N ASP A 761 37.47 6.59 9.23
CA ASP A 761 38.80 7.17 9.01
C ASP A 761 39.94 6.16 9.27
N GLY A 762 39.63 4.93 9.71
CA GLY A 762 40.63 3.92 10.11
C GLY A 762 41.45 4.33 11.35
N LYS A 763 40.89 5.21 12.19
CA LYS A 763 41.52 5.70 13.43
C LYS A 763 41.05 4.86 14.63
N ASP A 764 41.87 4.86 15.68
CA ASP A 764 41.53 4.20 16.93
C ASP A 764 40.26 4.81 17.56
N VAL A 765 39.29 3.95 17.88
CA VAL A 765 38.12 4.34 18.65
C VAL A 765 38.49 4.33 20.13
N LYS A 766 38.41 5.49 20.79
CA LYS A 766 38.61 5.59 22.24
C LYS A 766 37.52 4.79 22.96
N TYR A 767 37.93 3.85 23.81
CA TYR A 767 37.00 3.14 24.68
C TYR A 767 36.40 4.12 25.71
N PRO A 768 35.07 4.18 25.86
CA PRO A 768 34.42 5.10 26.80
C PRO A 768 34.81 4.78 28.26
N SER A 769 35.04 5.81 29.06
CA SER A 769 35.26 5.68 30.50
C SER A 769 33.98 5.25 31.22
N TYR A 770 34.15 4.72 32.44
CA TYR A 770 33.03 4.37 33.30
C TYR A 770 32.09 5.56 33.56
N ASP A 771 32.65 6.78 33.72
CA ASP A 771 31.87 7.99 33.96
C ASP A 771 31.06 8.41 32.72
N GLU A 772 31.65 8.31 31.51
CA GLU A 772 30.95 8.56 30.24
C GLU A 772 29.78 7.57 30.06
N LEU A 773 30.01 6.26 30.26
CA LEU A 773 28.94 5.25 30.17
C LEU A 773 27.89 5.40 31.27
N THR A 774 28.29 5.79 32.48
CA THR A 774 27.34 6.06 33.57
C THR A 774 26.47 7.27 33.25
N ALA A 775 27.04 8.30 32.61
CA ALA A 775 26.27 9.45 32.14
C ALA A 775 25.30 9.04 31.03
N GLU A 776 25.72 8.22 30.05
CA GLU A 776 24.83 7.67 29.01
C GLU A 776 23.66 6.86 29.61
N ILE A 777 23.94 6.00 30.60
CA ILE A 777 22.91 5.16 31.25
C ILE A 777 21.93 6.01 32.08
N LYS A 778 22.39 7.11 32.65
CA LYS A 778 21.58 8.01 33.49
C LYS A 778 20.85 9.08 32.68
N GLU A 779 21.22 9.30 31.43
CA GLU A 779 20.56 10.27 30.57
C GLU A 779 19.13 9.82 30.27
N GLU A 780 18.17 10.70 30.55
CA GLU A 780 16.79 10.46 30.16
C GLU A 780 16.62 10.69 28.66
N LYS A 781 15.93 9.77 27.98
CA LYS A 781 15.68 9.92 26.55
C LYS A 781 14.79 11.15 26.31
N PRO A 782 15.13 12.01 25.34
CA PRO A 782 14.30 13.16 25.03
C PRO A 782 12.93 12.71 24.51
N MET A 783 11.87 13.41 24.92
CA MET A 783 10.50 13.14 24.49
C MET A 783 9.79 14.44 24.11
N LEU A 784 8.93 14.37 23.10
CA LEU A 784 8.00 15.44 22.78
C LEU A 784 6.68 15.17 23.47
N PHE A 785 6.13 16.19 24.11
CA PHE A 785 4.82 16.17 24.75
C PHE A 785 3.86 17.12 24.05
N PHE A 786 2.65 16.65 23.79
CA PHE A 786 1.55 17.42 23.25
C PHE A 786 0.48 17.56 24.33
N VAL A 787 0.37 18.76 24.90
CA VAL A 787 -0.61 19.07 25.94
C VAL A 787 -1.83 19.69 25.29
N ILE A 788 -2.97 19.00 25.39
CA ILE A 788 -4.24 19.43 24.84
C ILE A 788 -5.08 20.05 25.96
N THR A 789 -5.63 21.23 25.72
CA THR A 789 -6.50 21.95 26.65
C THR A 789 -7.83 22.34 26.02
N ASP A 790 -8.84 22.52 26.85
CA ASP A 790 -10.09 23.19 26.47
C ASP A 790 -9.92 24.73 26.45
N VAL A 791 -10.98 25.45 26.07
CA VAL A 791 -11.02 26.93 26.03
C VAL A 791 -10.82 27.60 27.39
N ASP A 792 -11.08 26.88 28.48
CA ASP A 792 -10.88 27.37 29.85
C ASP A 792 -9.44 27.12 30.35
N GLY A 793 -8.58 26.50 29.52
CA GLY A 793 -7.19 26.16 29.83
C GLY A 793 -7.03 24.90 30.69
N ASN A 794 -8.08 24.11 30.88
CA ASN A 794 -7.97 22.84 31.60
C ASN A 794 -7.29 21.80 30.72
N ILE A 795 -6.38 21.02 31.29
CA ILE A 795 -5.72 19.93 30.57
C ILE A 795 -6.71 18.78 30.35
N VAL A 796 -6.94 18.47 29.08
CA VAL A 796 -7.82 17.40 28.60
C VAL A 796 -7.03 16.10 28.44
N ARG A 797 -5.89 16.18 27.75
CA ARG A 797 -5.04 15.04 27.40
C ARG A 797 -3.57 15.48 27.30
N LYS A 798 -2.66 14.56 27.59
CA LYS A 798 -1.24 14.67 27.25
C LYS A 798 -0.87 13.47 26.40
N LEU A 799 -0.20 13.71 25.29
CA LEU A 799 0.36 12.69 24.41
C LEU A 799 1.88 12.85 24.39
N ASP A 800 2.60 11.77 24.13
CA ASP A 800 4.04 11.77 24.02
C ASP A 800 4.54 10.93 22.85
N THR A 801 5.69 11.32 22.30
CA THR A 801 6.40 10.56 21.27
C THR A 801 7.88 10.90 21.30
N ALA A 802 8.71 10.01 20.76
CA ALA A 802 10.12 10.31 20.57
C ALA A 802 10.30 11.36 19.46
N PRO A 803 11.21 12.34 19.62
CA PRO A 803 11.54 13.28 18.56
C PRO A 803 12.17 12.54 17.37
N LYS A 804 11.57 12.68 16.19
CA LYS A 804 12.08 12.14 14.92
C LYS A 804 12.27 13.28 13.95
N THR A 805 13.38 13.29 13.22
CA THR A 805 13.66 14.31 12.20
C THR A 805 12.63 14.30 11.07
N GLY A 806 12.33 15.47 10.52
CA GLY A 806 11.39 15.66 9.41
C GLY A 806 9.98 16.02 9.86
N VAL A 807 9.02 15.90 8.95
CA VAL A 807 7.59 16.10 9.21
C VAL A 807 7.02 14.82 9.82
N ASN A 808 6.34 14.95 10.96
CA ASN A 808 5.80 13.86 11.74
C ASN A 808 4.37 14.15 12.14
N ARG A 809 3.62 13.09 12.47
CA ARG A 809 2.24 13.18 12.91
C ARG A 809 2.01 12.31 14.14
N ILE A 810 1.20 12.82 15.06
CA ILE A 810 0.64 12.08 16.19
C ILE A 810 -0.87 12.34 16.21
N THR A 811 -1.67 11.36 16.63
CA THR A 811 -3.12 11.50 16.68
C THR A 811 -3.65 11.54 18.10
N TRP A 812 -4.71 12.33 18.30
CA TRP A 812 -5.50 12.32 19.52
C TRP A 812 -6.85 11.67 19.23
N ASP A 813 -7.17 10.58 19.93
CA ASP A 813 -8.43 9.82 19.87
C ASP A 813 -9.69 10.58 20.31
N LEU A 814 -9.59 11.89 20.52
CA LEU A 814 -10.66 12.77 21.00
C LEU A 814 -11.26 12.31 22.33
N ARG A 815 -10.47 11.65 23.19
CA ARG A 815 -10.89 11.19 24.52
C ARG A 815 -10.08 11.80 25.65
N TYR A 816 -10.72 11.88 26.81
CA TYR A 816 -10.06 12.19 28.06
C TYR A 816 -9.03 11.12 28.46
N ALA A 817 -8.06 11.51 29.30
CA ALA A 817 -7.22 10.54 30.00
C ALA A 817 -8.05 9.58 30.87
N SER A 818 -7.70 8.29 30.84
CA SER A 818 -8.27 7.32 31.78
C SER A 818 -8.00 7.73 33.23
N LYS A 819 -8.93 7.38 34.13
CA LYS A 819 -8.79 7.58 35.57
C LYS A 819 -8.53 6.28 36.31
N ASP A 820 -8.45 5.15 35.60
CA ASP A 820 -8.11 3.88 36.21
C ASP A 820 -6.69 3.91 36.79
N PRO A 821 -6.39 3.08 37.81
CA PRO A 821 -5.04 3.00 38.36
C PRO A 821 -4.01 2.63 37.31
N ILE A 822 -2.87 3.32 37.33
CA ILE A 822 -1.77 3.05 36.40
C ILE A 822 -1.28 1.61 36.58
N ASN A 823 -1.33 0.86 35.49
CA ASN A 823 -0.76 -0.47 35.41
C ASN A 823 0.41 -0.48 34.42
N LEU A 824 1.64 -0.55 34.96
CA LEU A 824 2.85 -0.64 34.15
C LEU A 824 3.09 -2.05 33.60
N SER A 825 2.37 -3.06 34.11
CA SER A 825 2.41 -4.40 33.53
C SER A 825 1.53 -4.46 32.29
N ARG A 826 2.12 -4.83 31.16
CA ARG A 826 1.38 -5.21 29.95
C ARG A 826 1.32 -6.72 29.89
N SER A 827 0.13 -7.27 29.66
CA SER A 827 -0.02 -8.69 29.33
C SER A 827 0.79 -8.98 28.07
N SER A 828 1.57 -10.06 28.07
CA SER A 828 2.21 -10.56 26.84
C SER A 828 1.19 -11.17 25.87
N PHE A 829 -0.03 -11.43 26.34
CA PHE A 829 -1.14 -11.95 25.57
C PHE A 829 -2.09 -10.82 25.17
N TYR A 830 -2.35 -10.70 23.86
CA TYR A 830 -3.41 -9.85 23.33
C TYR A 830 -4.78 -10.46 23.66
N ASN A 831 -5.61 -9.73 24.40
CA ASN A 831 -6.97 -10.13 24.71
C ASN A 831 -7.94 -9.19 23.97
N PRO A 832 -8.59 -9.63 22.88
CA PRO A 832 -9.50 -8.78 22.12
C PRO A 832 -10.79 -8.45 22.89
N PHE A 833 -11.07 -9.14 23.99
CA PHE A 833 -12.19 -8.88 24.89
C PHE A 833 -11.83 -7.92 26.03
N ALA A 834 -10.55 -7.57 26.18
CA ALA A 834 -10.14 -6.57 27.15
C ALA A 834 -10.53 -5.19 26.63
N GLY A 835 -11.22 -4.40 27.46
CA GLY A 835 -11.42 -2.99 27.16
C GLY A 835 -10.07 -2.26 27.08
N SER A 836 -10.01 -1.21 26.25
CA SER A 836 -8.87 -0.30 26.19
C SER A 836 -8.89 0.68 27.37
N ASP A 837 -7.69 1.03 27.84
CA ASP A 837 -7.45 2.03 28.88
C ASP A 837 -7.64 3.44 28.32
N GLN A 838 -8.89 3.77 28.00
CA GLN A 838 -9.29 5.05 27.41
C GLN A 838 -10.42 5.70 28.20
N GLY A 839 -10.44 7.04 28.20
CA GLY A 839 -11.51 7.82 28.80
C GLY A 839 -12.75 7.94 27.92
N TYR A 840 -13.69 8.76 28.35
CA TYR A 840 -14.85 9.15 27.55
C TYR A 840 -14.44 10.12 26.43
N SER A 841 -15.20 10.11 25.34
CA SER A 841 -15.11 11.11 24.27
C SER A 841 -15.33 12.53 24.81
N VAL A 842 -14.58 13.48 24.26
CA VAL A 842 -14.75 14.91 24.55
C VAL A 842 -15.96 15.47 23.79
N PRO A 843 -16.65 16.49 24.31
CA PRO A 843 -17.74 17.13 23.57
C PRO A 843 -17.19 17.91 22.36
N PRO A 844 -18.02 18.13 21.32
CA PRO A 844 -17.71 19.11 20.28
C PRO A 844 -17.43 20.48 20.90
N GLY A 845 -16.43 21.17 20.38
CA GLY A 845 -15.93 22.42 20.95
C GLY A 845 -14.56 22.79 20.43
N GLU A 846 -14.03 23.89 20.93
CA GLU A 846 -12.70 24.37 20.58
C GLU A 846 -11.66 23.85 21.57
N TYR A 847 -10.51 23.42 21.05
CA TYR A 847 -9.39 22.89 21.81
C TYR A 847 -8.09 23.50 21.34
N MET A 848 -7.07 23.47 22.21
CA MET A 848 -5.72 23.93 21.88
C MET A 848 -4.72 22.83 22.13
N VAL A 849 -3.69 22.72 21.30
CA VAL A 849 -2.53 21.86 21.51
C VAL A 849 -1.27 22.70 21.67
N THR A 850 -0.42 22.32 22.62
CA THR A 850 0.90 22.94 22.83
C THR A 850 1.97 21.85 22.86
N MET A 851 3.07 22.08 22.14
CA MET A 851 4.20 21.15 22.04
C MET A 851 5.33 21.54 23.00
N TYR A 852 5.86 20.54 23.72
CA TYR A 852 6.96 20.68 24.67
C TYR A 852 8.04 19.62 24.41
N LEU A 853 9.30 19.95 24.70
CA LEU A 853 10.41 19.00 24.82
C LEU A 853 10.64 18.69 26.29
N TRP A 854 10.65 17.41 26.65
CA TRP A 854 11.21 16.90 27.89
C TRP A 854 12.65 16.47 27.66
N LYS A 855 13.58 17.12 28.35
CA LYS A 855 15.00 16.74 28.38
C LYS A 855 15.62 17.22 29.69
N ASP A 856 16.51 16.42 30.27
CA ASP A 856 17.26 16.76 31.49
C ASP A 856 16.38 17.18 32.69
N GLY A 857 15.19 16.57 32.81
CA GLY A 857 14.23 16.87 33.88
C GLY A 857 13.43 18.17 33.69
N GLU A 858 13.56 18.84 32.53
CA GLU A 858 12.88 20.10 32.23
C GLU A 858 11.89 19.96 31.06
N MET A 859 10.73 20.62 31.18
CA MET A 859 9.75 20.80 30.09
C MET A 859 9.97 22.16 29.43
N LYS A 860 10.52 22.18 28.22
CA LYS A 860 10.66 23.39 27.41
C LYS A 860 9.53 23.50 26.39
N LYS A 861 8.75 24.58 26.43
CA LYS A 861 7.78 24.88 25.36
C LYS A 861 8.54 25.13 24.05
N LEU A 862 8.15 24.45 22.97
CA LEU A 862 8.84 24.52 21.69
C LEU A 862 8.22 25.55 20.72
N ASP A 863 6.90 25.71 20.76
CA ASP A 863 6.18 26.58 19.83
C ASP A 863 4.89 27.14 20.47
N GLU A 864 4.26 28.12 19.81
CA GLU A 864 2.95 28.63 20.16
C GLU A 864 1.86 27.55 20.05
N SER A 865 0.80 27.73 20.85
CA SER A 865 -0.32 26.80 20.87
C SER A 865 -1.12 26.91 19.57
N LYS A 866 -1.63 25.79 19.06
CA LYS A 866 -2.53 25.76 17.90
C LYS A 866 -3.94 25.41 18.33
N THR A 867 -4.90 26.19 17.85
CA THR A 867 -6.33 26.00 18.11
C THR A 867 -6.97 25.23 16.96
N PHE A 868 -7.90 24.34 17.28
CA PHE A 868 -8.71 23.58 16.32
C PHE A 868 -10.07 23.23 16.96
N LYS A 869 -11.05 22.89 16.14
CA LYS A 869 -12.37 22.46 16.60
C LYS A 869 -12.51 20.95 16.53
N VAL A 870 -13.32 20.42 17.44
CA VAL A 870 -13.88 19.07 17.37
C VAL A 870 -15.35 19.21 16.98
N GLU A 871 -15.73 18.59 15.87
CA GLU A 871 -17.07 18.66 15.30
C GLU A 871 -17.72 17.28 15.27
N SER A 872 -18.97 17.18 15.70
CA SER A 872 -19.73 15.93 15.64
C SER A 872 -20.18 15.65 14.20
N LEU A 873 -20.06 14.40 13.73
CA LEU A 873 -20.64 13.98 12.45
C LEU A 873 -22.18 14.08 12.42
N ASN A 874 -22.84 14.21 13.57
CA ASN A 874 -24.29 14.37 13.71
C ASN A 874 -25.13 13.23 13.10
N ILE A 875 -24.54 12.05 12.95
CA ILE A 875 -25.16 10.84 12.38
C ILE A 875 -26.03 10.05 13.38
N TYR A 876 -26.57 10.70 14.40
CA TYR A 876 -27.32 10.05 15.48
C TYR A 876 -28.82 10.31 15.37
N SER A 877 -29.63 9.27 15.49
CA SER A 877 -31.10 9.43 15.57
C SER A 877 -31.59 10.00 16.90
N LEU A 878 -30.73 10.02 17.94
CA LEU A 878 -31.02 10.52 19.28
C LEU A 878 -29.92 11.49 19.76
N PRO A 879 -29.94 12.77 19.30
CA PRO A 879 -28.88 13.71 19.61
C PRO A 879 -28.84 14.16 21.08
N VAL A 880 -27.66 14.56 21.55
CA VAL A 880 -27.46 15.19 22.87
C VAL A 880 -28.20 16.52 22.91
N LYS A 881 -28.98 16.77 23.98
CA LYS A 881 -29.64 18.07 24.19
C LYS A 881 -28.77 19.05 24.98
N ASN A 882 -27.87 18.54 25.84
CA ASN A 882 -27.00 19.34 26.69
C ASN A 882 -25.62 18.65 26.86
N TYR A 883 -24.62 19.09 26.10
CA TYR A 883 -23.26 18.55 26.15
C TYR A 883 -22.56 18.80 27.50
N PRO A 884 -22.60 20.02 28.09
CA PRO A 884 -22.00 20.27 29.40
C PRO A 884 -22.50 19.35 30.53
N GLU A 885 -23.81 19.07 30.59
CA GLU A 885 -24.37 18.17 31.60
C GLU A 885 -23.89 16.71 31.40
N MET A 886 -23.91 16.23 30.15
CA MET A 886 -23.42 14.89 29.82
C MET A 886 -21.93 14.75 30.15
N GLU A 887 -21.13 15.74 29.78
CA GLU A 887 -19.69 15.76 30.04
C GLU A 887 -19.40 15.76 31.54
N SER A 888 -20.09 16.61 32.30
CA SER A 888 -19.97 16.67 33.76
C SER A 888 -20.26 15.31 34.38
N PHE A 889 -21.35 14.65 33.98
CA PHE A 889 -21.70 13.30 34.43
C PHE A 889 -20.62 12.27 34.09
N LYS A 890 -20.13 12.23 32.84
CA LYS A 890 -19.06 11.32 32.40
C LYS A 890 -17.77 11.53 33.19
N LYS A 891 -17.35 12.78 33.42
CA LYS A 891 -16.18 13.12 34.26
C LYS A 891 -16.35 12.64 35.69
N ASP A 892 -17.55 12.79 36.25
CA ASP A 892 -17.89 12.36 37.60
C ASP A 892 -17.87 10.83 37.76
N VAL A 893 -18.43 10.10 36.79
CA VAL A 893 -18.36 8.62 36.74
C VAL A 893 -16.91 8.16 36.61
N ALA A 894 -16.12 8.78 35.71
CA ALA A 894 -14.70 8.44 35.54
C ALA A 894 -13.89 8.63 36.84
N LYS A 895 -14.12 9.74 37.58
CA LYS A 895 -13.47 9.98 38.87
C LYS A 895 -13.84 8.90 39.89
N LEU A 896 -15.12 8.55 39.98
CA LEU A 896 -15.58 7.52 40.91
C LEU A 896 -15.04 6.13 40.54
N GLN A 897 -14.99 5.78 39.24
CA GLN A 897 -14.35 4.57 38.74
C GLN A 897 -12.87 4.53 39.12
N GLY A 898 -12.13 5.61 38.89
CA GLY A 898 -10.72 5.70 39.25
C GLY A 898 -10.50 5.51 40.76
N ALA A 899 -11.35 6.13 41.58
CA ALA A 899 -11.30 5.95 43.03
C ALA A 899 -11.62 4.50 43.45
N LEU A 900 -12.58 3.84 42.79
CA LEU A 900 -12.90 2.43 42.99
C LEU A 900 -11.71 1.52 42.64
N GLY A 901 -11.07 1.77 41.51
CA GLY A 901 -9.85 1.08 41.09
C GLY A 901 -8.71 1.29 42.07
N GLY A 902 -8.49 2.52 42.53
CA GLY A 902 -7.46 2.84 43.53
C GLY A 902 -7.72 2.10 44.85
N THR A 903 -8.97 2.07 45.29
CA THR A 903 -9.40 1.33 46.48
C THR A 903 -9.15 -0.17 46.35
N ARG A 904 -9.42 -0.74 45.16
CA ARG A 904 -9.08 -2.13 44.84
C ARG A 904 -7.61 -2.40 45.03
N ARG A 905 -6.76 -1.49 44.52
CA ARG A 905 -5.31 -1.65 44.60
C ARG A 905 -4.83 -1.58 46.04
N ILE A 906 -5.31 -0.61 46.81
CA ILE A 906 -5.01 -0.50 48.26
C ILE A 906 -5.38 -1.78 49.00
N ILE A 907 -6.59 -2.31 48.80
CA ILE A 907 -7.02 -3.56 49.45
C ILE A 907 -6.14 -4.75 49.01
N SER A 908 -5.77 -4.81 47.73
CA SER A 908 -4.84 -5.84 47.23
C SER A 908 -3.48 -5.75 47.90
N ASP A 909 -2.94 -4.54 48.04
CA ASP A 909 -1.63 -4.30 48.65
C ASP A 909 -1.65 -4.62 50.15
N ILE A 910 -2.72 -4.26 50.88
CA ILE A 910 -2.92 -4.65 52.29
C ILE A 910 -3.03 -6.18 52.43
N ASN A 911 -3.82 -6.86 51.59
CA ASN A 911 -3.90 -8.32 51.65
C ASN A 911 -2.53 -8.97 51.36
N ASN A 912 -1.77 -8.41 50.42
CA ASN A 912 -0.42 -8.87 50.16
C ASN A 912 0.49 -8.67 51.37
N GLU A 913 0.44 -7.49 51.98
CA GLU A 913 1.17 -7.17 53.20
C GLU A 913 0.82 -8.12 54.35
N LEU A 914 -0.46 -8.39 54.59
CA LEU A 914 -0.90 -9.30 55.67
C LEU A 914 -0.35 -10.72 55.49
N ARG A 915 -0.14 -11.20 54.25
CA ARG A 915 0.56 -12.47 54.00
C ARG A 915 2.01 -12.44 54.46
N HIS A 916 2.71 -11.33 54.24
CA HIS A 916 4.07 -11.13 54.74
C HIS A 916 4.08 -10.99 56.26
N VAL A 917 3.15 -10.23 56.83
CA VAL A 917 2.98 -10.08 58.28
C VAL A 917 2.75 -11.42 58.96
N ARG A 918 1.93 -12.31 58.40
CA ARG A 918 1.76 -13.68 58.92
C ARG A 918 3.09 -14.44 58.97
N GLN A 919 3.89 -14.38 57.91
CA GLN A 919 5.20 -15.03 57.89
C GLN A 919 6.19 -14.37 58.85
N ALA A 920 6.17 -13.04 58.96
CA ALA A 920 7.01 -12.29 59.89
C ALA A 920 6.69 -12.66 61.35
N ILE A 921 5.40 -12.74 61.73
CA ILE A 921 4.98 -13.18 63.07
C ILE A 921 5.57 -14.57 63.40
N MET A 922 5.51 -15.51 62.45
CA MET A 922 6.05 -16.88 62.65
C MET A 922 7.58 -16.92 62.76
N GLN A 923 8.28 -15.87 62.33
CA GLN A 923 9.75 -15.76 62.37
C GLN A 923 10.24 -14.86 63.52
N THR A 924 9.34 -14.22 64.25
CA THR A 924 9.66 -13.29 65.35
C THR A 924 9.56 -14.02 66.68
N GLU A 925 10.47 -13.76 67.63
CA GLU A 925 10.46 -14.37 68.96
C GLU A 925 9.39 -13.74 69.88
N ILE A 926 8.12 -13.87 69.51
CA ILE A 926 6.95 -13.31 70.21
C ILE A 926 5.86 -14.37 70.44
N GLN A 927 4.92 -14.09 71.35
CA GLN A 927 3.68 -14.85 71.41
C GLN A 927 2.80 -14.49 70.21
N GLU A 928 2.54 -15.45 69.33
CA GLU A 928 1.98 -15.21 67.99
C GLU A 928 0.47 -14.95 68.03
N GLN A 929 -0.23 -15.59 68.98
CA GLN A 929 -1.70 -15.64 69.01
C GLN A 929 -2.39 -14.25 69.08
N PRO A 930 -1.92 -13.26 69.87
CA PRO A 930 -2.48 -11.91 69.86
C PRO A 930 -2.36 -11.21 68.49
N PHE A 931 -1.20 -11.32 67.83
CA PHE A 931 -0.95 -10.69 66.53
C PHE A 931 -1.71 -11.38 65.40
N LEU A 932 -1.74 -12.72 65.39
CA LEU A 932 -2.53 -13.47 64.41
C LEU A 932 -4.03 -13.19 64.54
N SER A 933 -4.53 -12.95 65.75
CA SER A 933 -5.92 -12.56 65.97
C SER A 933 -6.24 -11.18 65.38
N GLN A 934 -5.35 -10.20 65.56
CA GLN A 934 -5.47 -8.87 64.92
C GLN A 934 -5.45 -8.98 63.39
N VAL A 935 -4.56 -9.80 62.82
CA VAL A 935 -4.53 -10.08 61.38
C VAL A 935 -5.87 -10.62 60.88
N VAL A 936 -6.44 -11.61 61.58
CA VAL A 936 -7.75 -12.19 61.22
C VAL A 936 -8.87 -11.14 61.32
N GLU A 937 -8.82 -10.26 62.33
CA GLU A 937 -9.79 -9.18 62.47
C GLU A 937 -9.73 -8.19 61.30
N ILE A 938 -8.53 -7.82 60.87
CA ILE A 938 -8.32 -6.97 59.68
C ILE A 938 -8.81 -7.69 58.42
N GLU A 939 -8.45 -8.96 58.22
CA GLU A 939 -8.89 -9.76 57.08
C GLU A 939 -10.42 -9.85 57.00
N ASN A 940 -11.11 -10.06 58.13
CA ASN A 940 -12.57 -10.11 58.17
C ASN A 940 -13.19 -8.74 57.84
N ALA A 941 -12.65 -7.66 58.41
CA ALA A 941 -13.13 -6.31 58.08
C ALA A 941 -12.92 -5.97 56.59
N LEU A 942 -11.79 -6.39 56.00
CA LEU A 942 -11.53 -6.24 54.57
C LEU A 942 -12.48 -7.10 53.71
N ARG A 943 -12.84 -8.31 54.15
CA ARG A 943 -13.84 -9.15 53.47
C ARG A 943 -15.22 -8.49 53.44
N ASP A 944 -15.65 -7.87 54.55
CA ASP A 944 -16.93 -7.14 54.60
C ASP A 944 -16.92 -5.91 53.68
N ILE A 945 -15.80 -5.17 53.68
CA ILE A 945 -15.57 -4.05 52.75
C ILE A 945 -15.63 -4.54 51.29
N GLN A 946 -14.92 -5.63 50.97
CA GLN A 946 -14.90 -6.21 49.63
C GLN A 946 -16.28 -6.71 49.20
N LYS A 947 -17.07 -7.30 50.11
CA LYS A 947 -18.44 -7.71 49.83
C LYS A 947 -19.33 -6.54 49.42
N ASN A 948 -19.23 -5.40 50.11
CA ASN A 948 -20.01 -4.21 49.75
C ASN A 948 -19.50 -3.55 48.46
N LEU A 949 -18.17 -3.60 48.24
CA LEU A 949 -17.53 -2.98 47.09
C LEU A 949 -17.77 -3.75 45.79
N TYR A 950 -17.67 -5.08 45.83
CA TYR A 950 -17.69 -5.96 44.64
C TYR A 950 -18.90 -6.89 44.58
N GLY A 951 -19.58 -7.13 45.68
CA GLY A 951 -20.75 -8.00 45.77
C GLY A 951 -20.51 -9.22 46.64
N ASP A 952 -21.60 -9.90 46.99
CA ASP A 952 -21.55 -11.12 47.79
C ASP A 952 -21.15 -12.32 46.92
N ARG A 953 -19.88 -12.73 47.04
CA ARG A 953 -19.33 -13.87 46.30
C ARG A 953 -20.04 -15.18 46.62
N VAL A 954 -20.50 -15.37 47.86
CA VAL A 954 -21.18 -16.61 48.27
C VAL A 954 -22.56 -16.66 47.64
N ALA A 955 -23.31 -15.55 47.69
CA ALA A 955 -24.61 -15.46 47.01
C ALA A 955 -24.47 -15.69 45.50
N SER A 956 -23.47 -15.09 44.85
CA SER A 956 -23.20 -15.29 43.43
C SER A 956 -22.84 -16.75 43.08
N GLN A 957 -22.03 -17.43 43.90
CA GLN A 957 -21.70 -18.85 43.70
C GLN A 957 -22.90 -19.79 43.89
N LEU A 958 -23.87 -19.38 44.70
CA LEU A 958 -25.11 -20.12 44.96
C LEU A 958 -26.27 -19.68 44.05
N ASP A 959 -26.02 -18.79 43.08
CA ASP A 959 -27.04 -18.20 42.19
C ASP A 959 -28.23 -17.57 42.95
N LEU A 960 -27.93 -16.90 44.06
CA LEU A 960 -28.93 -16.23 44.89
C LEU A 960 -29.02 -14.73 44.53
N PRO A 961 -30.23 -14.14 44.52
CA PRO A 961 -30.39 -12.70 44.36
C PRO A 961 -29.62 -11.93 45.45
N ALA A 962 -28.84 -10.93 45.04
CA ALA A 962 -28.10 -10.04 45.92
C ALA A 962 -28.28 -8.58 45.50
N ALA A 963 -28.11 -7.66 46.45
CA ALA A 963 -28.10 -6.24 46.12
C ALA A 963 -26.90 -5.89 45.22
N PRO A 964 -27.06 -4.97 44.25
CA PRO A 964 -25.94 -4.56 43.40
C PRO A 964 -24.87 -3.86 44.23
N SER A 965 -23.62 -4.23 43.98
CA SER A 965 -22.44 -3.63 44.61
C SER A 965 -22.09 -2.29 43.97
N VAL A 966 -21.26 -1.50 44.65
CA VAL A 966 -20.80 -0.20 44.11
C VAL A 966 -20.06 -0.39 42.78
N ALA A 967 -19.15 -1.38 42.71
CA ALA A 967 -18.45 -1.69 41.46
C ALA A 967 -19.39 -2.20 40.38
N GLY A 968 -20.42 -2.98 40.73
CA GLY A 968 -21.45 -3.43 39.79
C GLY A 968 -22.23 -2.26 39.18
N MET A 969 -22.68 -1.31 40.01
CA MET A 969 -23.44 -0.15 39.54
C MET A 969 -22.62 0.77 38.60
N ILE A 970 -21.37 1.08 38.96
CA ILE A 970 -20.49 1.87 38.08
C ILE A 970 -20.08 1.07 36.84
N GLY A 971 -19.86 -0.24 36.99
CA GLY A 971 -19.62 -1.16 35.88
C GLY A 971 -20.74 -1.13 34.85
N SER A 972 -22.01 -1.17 35.28
CA SER A 972 -23.18 -1.06 34.39
C SER A 972 -23.21 0.27 33.65
N ILE A 973 -23.02 1.41 34.34
CA ILE A 973 -22.99 2.73 33.69
C ILE A 973 -21.89 2.80 32.61
N ASN A 974 -20.72 2.24 32.89
CA ASN A 974 -19.63 2.21 31.92
C ASN A 974 -19.91 1.29 30.75
N TYR A 975 -20.37 0.07 31.02
CA TYR A 975 -20.67 -0.91 29.97
C TYR A 975 -21.74 -0.39 29.00
N GLU A 976 -22.76 0.29 29.53
CA GLU A 976 -23.89 0.78 28.76
C GLU A 976 -23.67 2.18 28.16
N GLY A 977 -22.81 2.99 28.76
CA GLY A 977 -22.71 4.43 28.46
C GLY A 977 -21.34 4.94 28.00
N LYS A 978 -20.26 4.14 28.08
CA LYS A 978 -18.89 4.61 27.74
C LYS A 978 -18.74 5.04 26.29
N TYR A 979 -19.35 4.27 25.38
CA TYR A 979 -19.33 4.51 23.94
C TYR A 979 -20.68 5.05 23.42
N ALA A 980 -21.50 5.59 24.34
CA ALA A 980 -22.76 6.22 23.97
C ALA A 980 -22.55 7.72 23.76
N THR A 981 -23.03 8.22 22.62
CA THR A 981 -23.18 9.65 22.36
C THR A 981 -24.53 10.19 22.83
N ALA A 982 -25.49 9.33 23.17
CA ALA A 982 -26.79 9.75 23.71
C ALA A 982 -26.69 10.23 25.18
N GLN A 983 -27.73 10.92 25.66
CA GLN A 983 -27.81 11.33 27.06
C GLN A 983 -27.84 10.13 28.02
N PRO A 984 -27.21 10.24 29.20
CA PRO A 984 -27.36 9.24 30.25
C PRO A 984 -28.83 9.01 30.59
N THR A 985 -29.19 7.76 30.84
CA THR A 985 -30.55 7.42 31.27
C THR A 985 -30.79 7.87 32.71
N GLN A 986 -32.06 8.02 33.12
CA GLN A 986 -32.38 8.27 34.52
C GLN A 986 -31.82 7.16 35.43
N THR A 987 -31.82 5.91 34.96
CA THR A 987 -31.20 4.77 35.66
C THR A 987 -29.71 4.99 35.88
N HIS A 988 -28.97 5.49 34.89
CA HIS A 988 -27.54 5.82 35.06
C HIS A 988 -27.31 6.88 36.13
N LEU A 989 -28.14 7.93 36.15
CA LEU A 989 -28.07 8.98 37.16
C LEU A 989 -28.34 8.43 38.57
N ASP A 990 -29.40 7.63 38.73
CA ASP A 990 -29.80 7.05 40.02
C ASP A 990 -28.74 6.06 40.55
N LEU A 991 -28.19 5.22 39.66
CA LEU A 991 -27.11 4.30 39.98
C LEU A 991 -25.85 5.04 40.43
N TYR A 992 -25.47 6.13 39.74
CA TYR A 992 -24.31 6.94 40.12
C TYR A 992 -24.50 7.56 41.51
N GLN A 993 -25.66 8.17 41.81
CA GLN A 993 -25.90 8.78 43.12
C GLN A 993 -25.87 7.74 44.24
N ARG A 994 -26.47 6.56 44.01
CA ARG A 994 -26.43 5.46 44.97
C ARG A 994 -25.01 4.93 45.18
N ALA A 995 -24.26 4.71 44.10
CA ALA A 995 -22.88 4.25 44.16
C ALA A 995 -21.98 5.25 44.88
N LYS A 996 -22.09 6.54 44.57
CA LYS A 996 -21.34 7.64 45.21
C LYS A 996 -21.57 7.67 46.73
N LYS A 997 -22.82 7.58 47.17
CA LYS A 997 -23.16 7.54 48.59
C LYS A 997 -22.55 6.33 49.29
N GLN A 998 -22.79 5.13 48.76
CA GLN A 998 -22.29 3.88 49.35
C GLN A 998 -20.76 3.81 49.35
N PHE A 999 -20.12 4.29 48.29
CA PHE A 999 -18.66 4.34 48.22
C PHE A 999 -18.05 5.23 49.31
N GLY A 1000 -18.68 6.37 49.62
CA GLY A 1000 -18.26 7.24 50.72
C GLY A 1000 -18.24 6.52 52.07
N GLU A 1001 -19.27 5.71 52.35
CA GLU A 1001 -19.35 4.88 53.57
C GLU A 1001 -18.26 3.80 53.59
N ILE A 1002 -18.02 3.13 52.45
CA ILE A 1002 -16.99 2.09 52.31
C ILE A 1002 -15.59 2.65 52.55
N ILE A 1003 -15.27 3.82 51.98
CA ILE A 1003 -13.97 4.48 52.16
C ILE A 1003 -13.76 4.90 53.61
N GLY A 1004 -14.81 5.40 54.27
CA GLY A 1004 -14.77 5.67 55.71
C GLY A 1004 -14.38 4.44 56.52
N ASN A 1005 -15.00 3.30 56.23
CA ASN A 1005 -14.70 2.03 56.91
C ASN A 1005 -13.28 1.52 56.61
N LEU A 1006 -12.82 1.59 55.36
CA LEU A 1006 -11.46 1.20 54.99
C LEU A 1006 -10.41 2.05 55.71
N ASN A 1007 -10.61 3.38 55.75
CA ASN A 1007 -9.73 4.28 56.47
C ASN A 1007 -9.66 3.96 57.97
N ASN A 1008 -10.79 3.59 58.59
CA ASN A 1008 -10.82 3.17 59.99
C ASN A 1008 -10.05 1.87 60.20
N VAL A 1009 -10.19 0.88 59.31
CA VAL A 1009 -9.40 -0.38 59.38
C VAL A 1009 -7.90 -0.10 59.26
N ILE A 1010 -7.51 0.78 58.34
CA ILE A 1010 -6.09 1.16 58.17
C ILE A 1010 -5.58 1.83 59.45
N LYS A 1011 -6.24 2.90 59.91
CA LYS A 1011 -5.76 3.72 61.03
C LYS A 1011 -5.83 3.04 62.39
N GLU A 1012 -6.95 2.39 62.69
CA GLU A 1012 -7.23 1.88 64.03
C GLU A 1012 -6.76 0.43 64.23
N LYS A 1013 -6.42 -0.30 63.14
CA LYS A 1013 -6.03 -1.72 63.23
C LYS A 1013 -4.70 -2.03 62.53
N LEU A 1014 -4.55 -1.65 61.26
CA LEU A 1014 -3.34 -2.00 60.48
C LEU A 1014 -2.09 -1.23 60.95
N GLU A 1015 -2.17 0.09 61.14
CA GLU A 1015 -1.03 0.89 61.60
C GLU A 1015 -0.55 0.53 63.02
N PRO A 1016 -1.45 0.29 64.01
CA PRO A 1016 -1.04 -0.25 65.30
C PRO A 1016 -0.32 -1.59 65.19
N LEU A 1017 -0.86 -2.52 64.40
CA LEU A 1017 -0.25 -3.84 64.18
C LEU A 1017 1.16 -3.72 63.58
N ARG A 1018 1.36 -2.85 62.58
CA ARG A 1018 2.69 -2.54 62.01
C ARG A 1018 3.66 -2.07 63.09
N THR A 1019 3.20 -1.12 63.91
CA THR A 1019 4.02 -0.51 64.97
C THR A 1019 4.40 -1.53 66.06
N GLU A 1020 3.46 -2.37 66.47
CA GLU A 1020 3.70 -3.39 67.50
C GLU A 1020 4.69 -4.46 67.01
N LEU A 1021 4.55 -4.92 65.75
CA LEU A 1021 5.47 -5.89 65.15
C LEU A 1021 6.87 -5.33 64.94
N GLN A 1022 6.99 -4.08 64.51
CA GLN A 1022 8.28 -3.41 64.38
C GLN A 1022 8.99 -3.29 65.73
N LYS A 1023 8.27 -2.90 66.79
CA LYS A 1023 8.82 -2.87 68.17
C LYS A 1023 9.28 -4.24 68.65
N ALA A 1024 8.61 -5.29 68.19
CA ALA A 1024 8.92 -6.66 68.55
C ALA A 1024 10.06 -7.29 67.73
N GLY A 1025 10.67 -6.53 66.80
CA GLY A 1025 11.82 -7.00 66.02
C GLY A 1025 11.46 -7.93 64.86
N ALA A 1026 10.23 -7.84 64.34
CA ALA A 1026 9.81 -8.68 63.22
C ALA A 1026 10.62 -8.41 61.94
N PRO A 1027 10.85 -9.43 61.08
CA PRO A 1027 11.44 -9.23 59.76
C PRO A 1027 10.65 -8.24 58.90
N TYR A 1028 11.33 -7.64 57.92
CA TYR A 1028 10.73 -6.66 57.00
C TYR A 1028 9.45 -7.20 56.34
N THR A 1029 8.41 -6.36 56.34
CA THR A 1029 7.20 -6.55 55.54
C THR A 1029 6.99 -5.35 54.60
N PRO A 1030 6.29 -5.52 53.46
CA PRO A 1030 5.96 -4.40 52.59
C PRO A 1030 5.32 -3.24 53.36
N ASN A 1031 5.61 -2.01 52.94
CA ASN A 1031 5.11 -0.76 53.57
C ASN A 1031 5.61 -0.47 55.00
N THR A 1032 6.60 -1.21 55.51
CA THR A 1032 7.31 -0.88 56.76
C THR A 1032 8.72 -0.38 56.47
N LEU A 1033 9.23 0.58 57.25
CA LEU A 1033 10.63 0.99 57.18
C LEU A 1033 11.45 0.15 58.18
N PRO A 1034 12.61 -0.40 57.80
CA PRO A 1034 13.49 -1.03 58.77
C PRO A 1034 13.94 0.00 59.81
N ASP A 1035 13.86 -0.36 61.09
CA ASP A 1035 14.33 0.50 62.17
C ASP A 1035 15.86 0.49 62.20
N MET A 1036 16.48 1.45 61.50
CA MET A 1036 17.94 1.57 61.35
C MET A 1036 18.68 1.87 62.67
N ILE A 1037 17.96 2.11 63.77
CA ILE A 1037 18.54 2.42 65.08
C ILE A 1037 19.02 1.15 65.82
N LYS A 1038 18.79 -0.05 65.26
CA LYS A 1038 19.21 -1.34 65.85
C LYS A 1038 20.05 -2.25 64.93
N PHE A 1039 20.70 -1.71 63.89
CA PHE A 1039 21.75 -2.42 63.15
C PHE A 1039 23.12 -2.23 63.79
#